data_AF-A0A6V8E6Q3-F1
#
_entry.id   AF-A0A6V8E6Q3-F1
#
_cell.length_a   1.000
_cell.length_b   1.000
_cell.length_c   1.000
_cell.angle_alpha   90.00
_cell.angle_beta   90.00
_cell.angle_gamma   90.00
#
_symmetry.space_group_name_H-M   'P 1'
#
loop_
_entity.id
_entity.type
_entity.pdbx_description
1 polymer ?
#
loop_
_entity_poly.entity_id
_entity_poly.type
_entity_poly.pdbx_seq_one_letter_code
_entity_poly.pdbx_strand_id
1 'polypeptide(L)'
;STLMPGEQDSDDWQHALWPTPGQAEPNPADFATKDDLRFTRFMPSASTDISSDMEFIEISNQGEKLAVLNGWTMRTTTGSLSSYNATVSNLMIQPGSSVLLANDADAVRVYEDGNVVDADGALDRNFYFPNSGAALQLLDGSGAEVDTIVYGNGPVSVPGWNGIALAEPLANLDNLIYLRGSGCGDTPDTDTVADWHEQWSRLGGSTFCIDTSISTTASVTPLLGPEHGLTDLLAWINDASSSLHVHMYLLHEVHLVQAMIDAQNRGVEVTVVLDYGDSWWNQYDLDTQRGMATELLASGAQVSWFGDTGENPYAYIHSKVAVKDNASVWVGSGNWKSSSHPMPGEAGNRDWGVIVDDAGLATMVAAHLAFDENQAREHITPVVATDAPTGWTMPSASAIVGETAASIQGDVDAQLLVCPDNCIDDLVAVLDSADEEILLSLQYLDMDWSWGWGENPILESLEKAAQRNVRLRLILNGAYLDEDIQSVVDRFNEEWNHTLGYDTAAIVMSSDEVVTKLHNKGVIVDGEHVLVSSINWGDSALVRNREMGLVLSSEAIAGVYMNSWYEDWHRLDNATDTDQDRLTDAWEVAHGLNRTQRSVVGDALMDESMMDSDQDGLSNFAEQLHGGDPNNADTDGDCITDDLEVAWALATALNASMDDVEPLAALTQWDADLDGTNDSEVLGCDLAGVDIQPVDDTGGTGTIVVDTDLDDDGILNGADQCPDTPVGVATDAEGCSSEQRAALVGDSTESSAGDSAESFFLILMILALVLSAGAYVILRGMRTESENVKDAISEAAFAEVSGGTVDNQGWQQPVLNASVSGATPEMLAKVPGWTAEMVEQYLAQGWTMDQLVTYYQEQVAQHTRTEQH
;
A
#
# COMPACT_ATOMS: atom_id res chain seq x y z
N SER A 1 16.39 -46.94 -40.76
CA SER A 1 16.41 -47.66 -39.48
C SER A 1 16.23 -46.58 -38.44
N THR A 2 15.29 -46.66 -37.51
CA THR A 2 15.20 -45.64 -36.44
C THR A 2 16.13 -45.96 -35.28
N LEU A 3 17.06 -46.91 -35.43
CA LEU A 3 18.00 -47.33 -34.39
C LEU A 3 19.42 -46.95 -34.79
N MET A 4 20.13 -46.29 -33.88
CA MET A 4 21.53 -45.89 -33.94
C MET A 4 22.34 -46.57 -32.83
N PRO A 5 23.64 -46.90 -33.04
CA PRO A 5 24.49 -47.45 -31.99
C PRO A 5 24.72 -46.39 -30.89
N GLY A 6 24.80 -46.83 -29.62
CA GLY A 6 25.15 -45.94 -28.51
C GLY A 6 26.62 -45.47 -28.58
N GLU A 7 27.01 -44.53 -27.71
CA GLU A 7 28.32 -43.86 -27.77
C GLU A 7 29.51 -44.82 -27.61
N GLN A 8 29.33 -45.92 -26.88
CA GLN A 8 30.32 -47.00 -26.74
C GLN A 8 29.82 -48.30 -27.38
N ASP A 9 30.74 -49.15 -27.84
CA ASP A 9 30.44 -50.48 -28.42
C ASP A 9 29.62 -51.40 -27.46
N SER A 10 29.50 -51.03 -26.18
CA SER A 10 28.71 -51.73 -25.15
C SER A 10 27.31 -51.18 -24.90
N ASP A 11 26.96 -50.03 -25.47
CA ASP A 11 25.70 -49.36 -25.21
C ASP A 11 24.56 -49.92 -26.06
N ASP A 12 23.34 -49.92 -25.51
CA ASP A 12 22.15 -50.36 -26.23
C ASP A 12 21.85 -49.46 -27.44
N TRP A 13 21.22 -50.03 -28.46
CA TRP A 13 20.80 -49.29 -29.64
C TRP A 13 19.77 -48.21 -29.25
N GLN A 14 20.07 -46.96 -29.55
CA GLN A 14 19.22 -45.81 -29.27
C GLN A 14 18.32 -45.50 -30.45
N HIS A 15 17.17 -44.87 -30.21
CA HIS A 15 16.32 -44.40 -31.30
C HIS A 15 16.84 -43.07 -31.87
N ALA A 16 17.00 -42.99 -33.20
CA ALA A 16 17.31 -41.74 -33.89
C ALA A 16 16.12 -40.76 -33.80
N LEU A 17 16.40 -39.48 -33.57
CA LEU A 17 15.40 -38.41 -33.37
C LEU A 17 14.40 -38.33 -34.54
N TRP A 18 14.85 -38.54 -35.78
CA TRP A 18 13.99 -38.74 -36.94
C TRP A 18 14.68 -39.61 -37.99
N PRO A 19 13.93 -40.24 -38.92
CA PRO A 19 14.53 -41.04 -39.97
C PRO A 19 15.32 -40.15 -40.95
N THR A 20 16.58 -40.49 -41.26
CA THR A 20 17.38 -39.80 -42.29
C THR A 20 17.75 -40.68 -43.48
N PRO A 21 16.82 -40.99 -44.41
CA PRO A 21 17.11 -41.87 -45.55
C PRO A 21 18.26 -41.35 -46.42
N GLY A 22 19.40 -42.05 -46.38
CA GLY A 22 20.57 -41.74 -47.21
C GLY A 22 21.50 -40.65 -46.66
N GLN A 23 21.29 -40.20 -45.41
CA GLN A 23 22.19 -39.30 -44.69
C GLN A 23 22.65 -39.94 -43.36
N ALA A 24 23.59 -39.28 -42.66
CA ALA A 24 23.97 -39.70 -41.32
C ALA A 24 22.83 -39.35 -40.35
N GLU A 25 22.55 -40.27 -39.42
CA GLU A 25 21.55 -40.02 -38.38
C GLU A 25 22.01 -38.88 -37.46
N PRO A 26 21.09 -38.06 -36.93
CA PRO A 26 21.43 -36.95 -36.03
C PRO A 26 22.07 -37.51 -34.76
N ASN A 27 23.12 -36.86 -34.26
CA ASN A 27 23.74 -37.23 -32.99
C ASN A 27 22.98 -36.58 -31.82
N PRO A 28 22.38 -37.32 -30.88
CA PRO A 28 21.68 -36.77 -29.73
C PRO A 28 22.53 -35.80 -28.90
N ALA A 29 23.86 -36.01 -28.84
CA ALA A 29 24.76 -35.11 -28.12
C ALA A 29 24.86 -33.70 -28.73
N ASP A 30 24.37 -33.49 -29.96
CA ASP A 30 24.34 -32.17 -30.61
C ASP A 30 23.08 -31.37 -30.26
N PHE A 31 22.14 -31.94 -29.51
CA PHE A 31 20.87 -31.33 -29.11
C PHE A 31 20.80 -31.08 -27.61
N ALA A 32 19.85 -30.23 -27.20
CA ALA A 32 19.55 -29.97 -25.81
C ALA A 32 19.09 -31.23 -25.08
N THR A 33 19.48 -31.39 -23.83
CA THR A 33 19.03 -32.48 -22.95
C THR A 33 17.89 -32.02 -22.06
N LYS A 34 17.38 -32.92 -21.22
CA LYS A 34 16.38 -32.59 -20.21
C LYS A 34 16.85 -31.50 -19.24
N ASP A 35 18.15 -31.35 -19.01
CA ASP A 35 18.68 -30.37 -18.05
C ASP A 35 18.71 -28.94 -18.62
N ASP A 36 18.48 -28.79 -19.94
CA ASP A 36 18.48 -27.51 -20.65
C ASP A 36 17.07 -26.89 -20.77
N LEU A 37 16.01 -27.64 -20.48
CA LEU A 37 14.62 -27.20 -20.68
C LEU A 37 13.87 -27.03 -19.36
N ARG A 38 13.07 -25.97 -19.27
CA ARG A 38 12.26 -25.64 -18.10
C ARG A 38 10.93 -25.02 -18.48
N PHE A 39 9.92 -25.20 -17.63
CA PHE A 39 8.74 -24.38 -17.58
C PHE A 39 9.08 -23.03 -16.95
N THR A 40 8.69 -21.93 -17.59
CA THR A 40 9.08 -20.58 -17.13
C THR A 40 7.90 -19.64 -16.89
N ARG A 41 6.77 -19.87 -17.56
CA ARG A 41 5.52 -19.13 -17.36
C ARG A 41 4.36 -20.09 -17.44
N PHE A 42 3.37 -19.91 -16.58
CA PHE A 42 2.21 -20.79 -16.55
C PHE A 42 0.93 -19.99 -16.32
N MET A 43 -0.08 -20.22 -17.16
CA MET A 43 -1.41 -19.65 -16.99
C MET A 43 -2.43 -20.79 -16.93
N PRO A 44 -2.90 -21.18 -15.73
CA PRO A 44 -3.84 -22.29 -15.57
C PRO A 44 -5.25 -21.93 -16.01
N SER A 45 -5.64 -20.66 -16.03
CA SER A 45 -7.00 -20.26 -16.34
C SER A 45 -7.01 -18.83 -16.84
N ALA A 46 -7.70 -18.57 -17.94
CA ALA A 46 -7.98 -17.21 -18.39
C ALA A 46 -9.27 -17.15 -19.21
N SER A 47 -10.01 -16.07 -19.01
CA SER A 47 -11.27 -15.81 -19.69
C SER A 47 -11.36 -14.33 -20.03
N THR A 48 -11.52 -14.04 -21.32
CA THR A 48 -11.80 -12.71 -21.86
C THR A 48 -13.02 -12.77 -22.77
N ASP A 49 -13.41 -11.63 -23.33
CA ASP A 49 -14.46 -11.57 -24.35
C ASP A 49 -14.08 -12.30 -25.65
N ILE A 50 -12.79 -12.60 -25.87
CA ILE A 50 -12.26 -13.24 -27.08
C ILE A 50 -12.26 -14.77 -26.95
N SER A 51 -11.81 -15.30 -25.81
CA SER A 51 -11.70 -16.74 -25.57
C SER A 51 -11.76 -17.07 -24.08
N SER A 52 -12.27 -18.27 -23.76
CA SER A 52 -12.31 -18.82 -22.40
C SER A 52 -11.26 -19.92 -22.16
N ASP A 53 -10.49 -20.26 -23.19
CA ASP A 53 -9.62 -21.44 -23.22
C ASP A 53 -8.18 -21.02 -23.56
N MET A 54 -7.68 -19.96 -22.91
CA MET A 54 -6.36 -19.38 -23.21
C MET A 54 -5.23 -19.96 -22.35
N GLU A 55 -5.46 -21.07 -21.64
CA GLU A 55 -4.44 -21.67 -20.80
C GLU A 55 -3.17 -21.99 -21.59
N PHE A 56 -2.01 -21.69 -21.00
CA PHE A 56 -0.73 -21.99 -21.62
C PHE A 56 0.33 -22.40 -20.61
N ILE A 57 1.37 -23.06 -21.12
CA ILE A 57 2.64 -23.28 -20.45
C ILE A 57 3.76 -22.80 -21.37
N GLU A 58 4.70 -22.03 -20.84
CA GLU A 58 5.91 -21.67 -21.56
C GLU A 58 7.00 -22.71 -21.29
N ILE A 59 7.63 -23.19 -22.36
CA ILE A 59 8.81 -24.04 -22.30
C ILE A 59 10.00 -23.22 -22.82
N SER A 60 10.99 -22.99 -21.96
CA SER A 60 12.21 -22.27 -22.30
C SER A 60 13.40 -23.22 -22.46
N ASN A 61 14.24 -22.92 -23.46
CA ASN A 61 15.53 -23.58 -23.67
C ASN A 61 16.66 -22.69 -23.12
N GLN A 62 17.13 -23.05 -21.94
CA GLN A 62 18.21 -22.37 -21.21
C GLN A 62 19.61 -22.85 -21.66
N GLY A 63 19.68 -23.88 -22.51
CA GLY A 63 20.93 -24.43 -23.02
C GLY A 63 21.47 -23.72 -24.26
N GLU A 64 22.69 -24.09 -24.65
CA GLU A 64 23.36 -23.56 -25.85
C GLU A 64 23.02 -24.34 -27.14
N LYS A 65 22.26 -25.42 -27.03
CA LYS A 65 21.95 -26.35 -28.12
C LYS A 65 20.49 -26.27 -28.52
N LEU A 66 20.21 -26.59 -29.79
CA LEU A 66 18.84 -26.67 -30.28
C LEU A 66 18.07 -27.76 -29.52
N ALA A 67 16.93 -27.41 -28.95
CA ALA A 67 16.02 -28.38 -28.37
C ALA A 67 15.07 -28.93 -29.43
N VAL A 68 15.07 -30.25 -29.60
CA VAL A 68 14.15 -30.96 -30.49
C VAL A 68 13.28 -31.87 -29.64
N LEU A 69 12.04 -31.45 -29.40
CA LEU A 69 11.15 -32.11 -28.45
C LEU A 69 10.35 -33.26 -29.11
N ASN A 70 10.56 -33.56 -30.38
CA ASN A 70 9.83 -34.62 -31.08
C ASN A 70 9.98 -35.97 -30.34
N GLY A 71 8.85 -36.56 -29.95
CA GLY A 71 8.82 -37.80 -29.16
C GLY A 71 8.84 -37.60 -27.64
N TRP A 72 9.00 -36.37 -27.15
CA TRP A 72 8.83 -36.02 -25.74
C TRP A 72 7.35 -36.04 -25.37
N THR A 73 7.03 -36.16 -24.09
CA THR A 73 5.65 -36.32 -23.61
C THR A 73 5.26 -35.19 -22.67
N MET A 74 4.15 -34.52 -22.98
CA MET A 74 3.41 -33.69 -22.03
C MET A 74 2.44 -34.59 -21.25
N ARG A 75 2.43 -34.47 -19.92
CA ARG A 75 1.54 -35.23 -19.04
C ARG A 75 0.80 -34.32 -18.08
N THR A 76 -0.51 -34.49 -17.97
CA THR A 76 -1.31 -33.98 -16.85
C THR A 76 -1.69 -35.12 -15.91
N THR A 77 -1.60 -34.89 -14.60
CA THR A 77 -2.05 -35.84 -13.56
C THR A 77 -3.00 -35.10 -12.61
N THR A 78 -4.19 -35.64 -12.36
CA THR A 78 -5.21 -35.03 -11.46
C THR A 78 -5.51 -35.91 -10.24
N GLY A 79 -6.34 -35.43 -9.30
CA GLY A 79 -6.56 -36.01 -7.95
C GLY A 79 -6.96 -37.50 -7.83
N SER A 80 -7.26 -38.20 -8.93
CA SER A 80 -7.42 -39.68 -8.93
C SER A 80 -6.15 -40.44 -9.38
N LEU A 81 -5.03 -39.72 -9.55
CA LEU A 81 -3.81 -40.15 -10.26
C LEU A 81 -4.07 -40.62 -11.70
N SER A 82 -5.19 -40.20 -12.30
CA SER A 82 -5.43 -40.33 -13.72
C SER A 82 -4.43 -39.46 -14.47
N SER A 83 -3.58 -40.09 -15.28
CA SER A 83 -2.64 -39.39 -16.15
C SER A 83 -3.16 -39.34 -17.59
N TYR A 84 -3.03 -38.18 -18.22
CA TYR A 84 -3.27 -37.97 -19.63
C TYR A 84 -1.98 -37.54 -20.31
N ASN A 85 -1.53 -38.33 -21.29
CA ASN A 85 -0.26 -38.11 -21.99
C ASN A 85 -0.52 -37.73 -23.45
N ALA A 86 0.17 -36.70 -23.93
CA ALA A 86 0.25 -36.35 -25.34
C ALA A 86 1.73 -36.26 -25.75
N THR A 87 2.05 -36.78 -26.93
CA THR A 87 3.42 -36.81 -27.45
C THR A 87 3.65 -35.62 -28.37
N VAL A 88 4.76 -34.91 -28.18
CA VAL A 88 5.17 -33.81 -29.04
C VAL A 88 5.52 -34.34 -30.42
N SER A 89 4.80 -33.86 -31.44
CA SER A 89 4.94 -34.31 -32.82
C SER A 89 5.92 -33.44 -33.62
N ASN A 90 5.92 -32.13 -33.37
CA ASN A 90 6.76 -31.17 -34.04
C ASN A 90 6.94 -29.90 -33.20
N LEU A 91 8.01 -29.85 -32.40
CA LEU A 91 8.36 -28.66 -31.64
C LEU A 91 9.89 -28.54 -31.51
N MET A 92 10.41 -27.37 -31.84
CA MET A 92 11.83 -27.06 -31.74
C MET A 92 12.00 -25.68 -31.11
N ILE A 93 12.94 -25.56 -30.17
CA ILE A 93 13.18 -24.34 -29.42
C ILE A 93 14.66 -23.98 -29.56
N GLN A 94 14.93 -22.79 -30.10
CA GLN A 94 16.30 -22.29 -30.28
C GLN A 94 16.98 -22.09 -28.91
N PRO A 95 18.32 -22.16 -28.83
CA PRO A 95 19.06 -21.76 -27.64
C PRO A 95 18.64 -20.37 -27.13
N GLY A 96 18.39 -20.22 -25.84
CA GLY A 96 17.98 -18.96 -25.21
C GLY A 96 16.63 -18.43 -25.68
N SER A 97 15.75 -19.29 -26.19
CA SER A 97 14.40 -18.92 -26.64
C SER A 97 13.34 -19.76 -25.92
N SER A 98 12.11 -19.28 -25.94
CA SER A 98 10.95 -19.98 -25.35
C SER A 98 9.82 -20.20 -26.37
N VAL A 99 8.89 -21.08 -26.02
CA VAL A 99 7.62 -21.29 -26.72
C VAL A 99 6.48 -21.33 -25.73
N LEU A 100 5.44 -20.55 -26.00
CA LEU A 100 4.16 -20.61 -25.31
C LEU A 100 3.28 -21.67 -25.98
N LEU A 101 3.06 -22.80 -25.31
CA LEU A 101 2.16 -23.84 -25.77
C LEU A 101 0.77 -23.59 -25.20
N ALA A 102 -0.17 -23.15 -26.04
CA ALA A 102 -1.49 -22.67 -25.61
C ALA A 102 -2.64 -23.52 -26.17
N ASN A 103 -3.74 -23.64 -25.42
CA ASN A 103 -4.99 -24.23 -25.88
C ASN A 103 -5.60 -23.44 -27.06
N ASP A 104 -5.60 -22.10 -26.95
CA ASP A 104 -6.02 -21.17 -28.01
C ASP A 104 -4.90 -20.17 -28.34
N ALA A 105 -4.00 -20.59 -29.23
CA ALA A 105 -2.83 -19.79 -29.59
C ALA A 105 -3.18 -18.49 -30.34
N ASP A 106 -4.31 -18.43 -31.04
CA ASP A 106 -4.71 -17.24 -31.77
C ASP A 106 -5.24 -16.16 -30.81
N ALA A 107 -5.97 -16.54 -29.76
CA ALA A 107 -6.39 -15.62 -28.71
C ALA A 107 -5.21 -15.14 -27.85
N VAL A 108 -4.31 -16.04 -27.44
CA VAL A 108 -3.13 -15.67 -26.63
C VAL A 108 -2.23 -14.65 -27.36
N ARG A 109 -2.07 -14.75 -28.68
CA ARG A 109 -1.27 -13.80 -29.49
C ARG A 109 -1.82 -12.37 -29.54
N VAL A 110 -3.06 -12.15 -29.11
CA VAL A 110 -3.62 -10.79 -29.00
C VAL A 110 -2.98 -10.06 -27.81
N TYR A 111 -2.70 -10.79 -26.73
CA TYR A 111 -2.23 -10.23 -25.46
C TYR A 111 -0.72 -10.43 -25.27
N GLU A 112 -0.22 -11.62 -25.61
CA GLU A 112 1.14 -12.06 -25.34
C GLU A 112 2.03 -11.99 -26.58
N ASP A 113 3.25 -11.50 -26.37
CA ASP A 113 4.31 -11.54 -27.36
C ASP A 113 5.03 -12.89 -27.39
N GLY A 114 5.87 -13.09 -28.41
CA GLY A 114 6.74 -14.26 -28.51
C GLY A 114 6.21 -15.37 -29.42
N ASN A 115 6.77 -16.57 -29.28
CA ASN A 115 6.43 -17.70 -30.13
C ASN A 115 5.31 -18.54 -29.51
N VAL A 116 4.06 -18.15 -29.79
CA VAL A 116 2.87 -18.89 -29.36
C VAL A 116 2.55 -20.01 -30.35
N VAL A 117 2.40 -21.24 -29.85
CA VAL A 117 2.11 -22.45 -30.60
C VAL A 117 0.86 -23.11 -30.04
N ASP A 118 -0.01 -23.52 -30.95
CA ASP A 118 -1.24 -24.25 -30.63
C ASP A 118 -0.93 -25.68 -30.15
N ALA A 119 -1.48 -26.06 -29.00
CA ALA A 119 -1.25 -27.36 -28.37
C ALA A 119 -1.75 -28.52 -29.25
N ASP A 120 -2.92 -28.37 -29.89
CA ASP A 120 -3.47 -29.38 -30.80
C ASP A 120 -2.61 -29.55 -32.05
N GLY A 121 -1.94 -28.48 -32.49
CA GLY A 121 -1.02 -28.49 -33.62
C GLY A 121 0.36 -29.08 -33.32
N ALA A 122 0.86 -28.93 -32.09
CA ALA A 122 2.18 -29.41 -31.68
C ALA A 122 2.18 -30.86 -31.18
N LEU A 123 1.06 -31.33 -30.63
CA LEU A 123 0.94 -32.64 -29.98
C LEU A 123 0.23 -33.67 -30.87
N ASP A 124 0.40 -34.97 -30.57
CA ASP A 124 -0.19 -36.07 -31.34
C ASP A 124 -1.72 -36.21 -31.15
N ARG A 125 -2.28 -35.46 -30.20
CA ARG A 125 -3.69 -35.44 -29.80
C ARG A 125 -3.98 -34.17 -29.02
N ASN A 126 -5.27 -33.83 -28.90
CA ASN A 126 -5.71 -32.71 -28.09
C ASN A 126 -5.25 -32.86 -26.64
N PHE A 127 -4.74 -31.78 -26.08
CA PHE A 127 -4.24 -31.72 -24.71
C PHE A 127 -4.79 -30.47 -24.06
N TYR A 128 -5.54 -30.64 -22.98
CA TYR A 128 -6.13 -29.54 -22.23
C TYR A 128 -5.35 -29.37 -20.94
N PHE A 129 -4.94 -28.14 -20.65
CA PHE A 129 -4.45 -27.73 -19.34
C PHE A 129 -5.64 -27.60 -18.37
N PRO A 130 -5.69 -28.37 -17.27
CA PRO A 130 -6.75 -28.21 -16.28
C PRO A 130 -6.66 -26.85 -15.57
N ASN A 131 -7.80 -26.25 -15.22
CA ASN A 131 -7.81 -24.94 -14.56
C ASN A 131 -7.33 -24.99 -13.11
N SER A 132 -7.41 -26.16 -12.46
CA SER A 132 -6.92 -26.39 -11.11
C SER A 132 -6.76 -27.90 -10.82
N GLY A 133 -6.14 -28.24 -9.68
CA GLY A 133 -6.12 -29.60 -9.15
C GLY A 133 -5.24 -30.57 -9.94
N ALA A 134 -4.18 -30.07 -10.58
CA ALA A 134 -3.37 -30.85 -11.50
C ALA A 134 -1.86 -30.69 -11.28
N ALA A 135 -1.14 -31.70 -11.77
CA ALA A 135 0.29 -31.65 -11.99
C ALA A 135 0.56 -31.71 -13.50
N LEU A 136 1.34 -30.79 -14.03
CA LEU A 136 1.80 -30.75 -15.41
C LEU A 136 3.27 -31.16 -15.45
N GLN A 137 3.61 -32.12 -16.31
CA GLN A 137 4.97 -32.66 -16.41
C GLN A 137 5.44 -32.70 -17.87
N LEU A 138 6.70 -32.36 -18.09
CA LEU A 138 7.43 -32.61 -19.33
C LEU A 138 8.35 -33.81 -19.14
N LEU A 139 8.29 -34.76 -20.06
CA LEU A 139 9.12 -35.97 -20.05
C LEU A 139 9.89 -36.07 -21.36
N ASP A 140 11.16 -36.45 -21.30
CA ASP A 140 12.00 -36.65 -22.48
C ASP A 140 11.60 -37.89 -23.28
N GLY A 141 12.25 -38.11 -24.43
CA GLY A 141 11.99 -39.27 -25.29
C GLY A 141 12.28 -40.65 -24.66
N SER A 142 12.97 -40.70 -23.51
CA SER A 142 13.18 -41.92 -22.72
C SER A 142 12.10 -42.13 -21.65
N GLY A 143 11.27 -41.11 -21.41
CA GLY A 143 10.29 -41.05 -20.34
C GLY A 143 10.88 -40.57 -19.01
N ALA A 144 12.11 -40.05 -19.02
CA ALA A 144 12.70 -39.39 -17.86
C ALA A 144 12.07 -38.00 -17.70
N GLU A 145 11.96 -37.58 -16.46
CA GLU A 145 11.39 -36.30 -16.11
C GLU A 145 12.34 -35.15 -16.41
N VAL A 146 11.77 -34.11 -17.01
CA VAL A 146 12.43 -32.86 -17.42
C VAL A 146 12.08 -31.76 -16.42
N ASP A 147 10.77 -31.53 -16.23
CA ASP A 147 10.27 -30.50 -15.32
C ASP A 147 8.81 -30.82 -14.93
N THR A 148 8.40 -30.38 -13.75
CA THR A 148 7.08 -30.58 -13.17
C THR A 148 6.60 -29.34 -12.45
N ILE A 149 5.33 -29.00 -12.63
CA ILE A 149 4.62 -28.01 -11.82
C ILE A 149 3.33 -28.61 -11.27
N VAL A 150 3.05 -28.37 -9.99
CA VAL A 150 1.81 -28.81 -9.34
C VAL A 150 1.06 -27.59 -8.84
N TYR A 151 -0.22 -27.44 -9.18
CA TYR A 151 -0.99 -26.23 -8.91
C TYR A 151 -2.45 -26.52 -8.54
N GLY A 152 -3.10 -25.54 -7.89
CA GLY A 152 -4.52 -25.57 -7.57
C GLY A 152 -4.91 -26.77 -6.69
N ASN A 153 -4.10 -27.11 -5.69
CA ASN A 153 -4.25 -28.33 -4.86
C ASN A 153 -4.12 -29.66 -5.64
N GLY A 154 -3.29 -29.67 -6.68
CA GLY A 154 -2.95 -30.85 -7.46
C GLY A 154 -2.17 -31.93 -6.69
N PRO A 155 -1.94 -33.10 -7.31
CA PRO A 155 -1.29 -34.23 -6.67
C PRO A 155 0.22 -33.99 -6.45
N VAL A 156 0.63 -33.65 -5.23
CA VAL A 156 2.04 -33.38 -4.86
C VAL A 156 2.92 -34.63 -4.73
N SER A 157 2.38 -35.83 -4.92
CA SER A 157 3.14 -37.10 -4.85
C SER A 157 3.71 -37.56 -6.20
N VAL A 158 3.65 -36.68 -7.22
CA VAL A 158 4.24 -36.94 -8.54
C VAL A 158 5.77 -36.81 -8.51
N PRO A 159 6.51 -37.52 -9.37
CA PRO A 159 7.93 -37.26 -9.57
C PRO A 159 8.17 -35.82 -10.02
N GLY A 160 9.26 -35.19 -9.57
CA GLY A 160 9.62 -33.85 -10.02
C GLY A 160 9.07 -32.70 -9.21
N TRP A 161 8.39 -33.01 -8.12
CA TRP A 161 7.83 -31.99 -7.25
C TRP A 161 8.03 -32.36 -5.80
N ASN A 162 8.34 -31.36 -4.99
CA ASN A 162 8.51 -31.48 -3.56
C ASN A 162 7.80 -30.32 -2.85
N GLY A 163 7.04 -30.66 -1.82
CA GLY A 163 6.27 -29.68 -1.05
C GLY A 163 4.81 -29.54 -1.51
N ILE A 164 4.25 -28.35 -1.31
CA ILE A 164 2.84 -28.05 -1.58
C ILE A 164 2.61 -27.67 -3.04
N ALA A 165 1.34 -27.70 -3.49
CA ALA A 165 0.97 -27.19 -4.80
C ALA A 165 1.01 -25.65 -4.81
N LEU A 166 1.34 -25.08 -5.97
CA LEU A 166 1.19 -23.66 -6.27
C LEU A 166 -0.25 -23.20 -6.04
N ALA A 167 -0.40 -22.14 -5.27
CA ALA A 167 -1.66 -21.51 -4.92
C ALA A 167 -1.75 -20.13 -5.55
N GLU A 168 -2.97 -19.65 -5.75
CA GLU A 168 -3.21 -18.31 -6.28
C GLU A 168 -2.62 -17.25 -5.32
N PRO A 169 -1.90 -16.25 -5.85
CA PRO A 169 -1.35 -15.16 -5.05
C PRO A 169 -2.46 -14.30 -4.44
N LEU A 170 -3.49 -13.97 -5.22
CA LEU A 170 -4.58 -13.09 -4.78
C LEU A 170 -5.93 -13.72 -5.10
N ALA A 171 -6.82 -13.73 -4.11
CA ALA A 171 -8.18 -14.19 -4.28
C ALA A 171 -8.97 -13.18 -5.14
N ASN A 172 -9.81 -13.68 -6.04
CA ASN A 172 -10.66 -12.88 -6.95
C ASN A 172 -9.91 -12.06 -8.00
N LEU A 173 -8.65 -12.39 -8.30
CA LEU A 173 -7.91 -11.81 -9.40
C LEU A 173 -7.84 -12.82 -10.56
N ASP A 174 -8.46 -12.46 -11.68
CA ASP A 174 -8.51 -13.31 -12.88
C ASP A 174 -7.32 -13.04 -13.82
N ASN A 175 -7.09 -14.00 -14.73
CA ASN A 175 -6.11 -13.95 -15.81
C ASN A 175 -4.64 -13.85 -15.34
N LEU A 176 -4.33 -14.61 -14.28
CA LEU A 176 -3.02 -14.66 -13.65
C LEU A 176 -2.02 -15.57 -14.39
N ILE A 177 -0.83 -15.03 -14.62
CA ILE A 177 0.33 -15.73 -15.17
C ILE A 177 1.37 -15.86 -14.07
N TYR A 178 1.71 -17.08 -13.71
CA TYR A 178 2.78 -17.38 -12.76
C TYR A 178 4.11 -17.35 -13.49
N LEU A 179 5.09 -16.63 -12.93
CA LEU A 179 6.46 -16.58 -13.45
C LEU A 179 7.34 -17.45 -12.56
N ARG A 180 8.25 -18.19 -13.19
CA ARG A 180 9.33 -18.87 -12.46
C ARG A 180 10.47 -17.88 -12.23
N GLY A 181 10.91 -17.75 -10.99
CA GLY A 181 11.83 -16.68 -10.59
C GLY A 181 11.24 -15.29 -10.84
N SER A 182 12.08 -14.32 -11.14
CA SER A 182 11.69 -12.97 -11.60
C SER A 182 11.13 -12.94 -13.03
N GLY A 183 11.08 -14.08 -13.72
CA GLY A 183 10.73 -14.13 -15.15
C GLY A 183 11.79 -13.52 -16.08
N CYS A 184 12.90 -12.98 -15.55
CA CYS A 184 13.95 -12.30 -16.29
C CYS A 184 15.22 -13.14 -16.49
N GLY A 185 15.04 -14.45 -16.73
CA GLY A 185 16.10 -15.39 -17.10
C GLY A 185 16.75 -16.11 -15.92
N ASP A 186 16.48 -15.68 -14.69
CA ASP A 186 16.62 -16.53 -13.52
C ASP A 186 15.50 -17.58 -13.53
N THR A 187 15.90 -18.84 -13.50
CA THR A 187 14.96 -19.96 -13.51
C THR A 187 15.35 -20.92 -12.40
N PRO A 188 15.04 -20.57 -11.12
CA PRO A 188 15.27 -21.48 -10.02
C PRO A 188 14.53 -22.81 -10.27
N ASP A 189 15.14 -23.89 -9.80
CA ASP A 189 14.63 -25.24 -10.02
C ASP A 189 14.95 -26.10 -8.80
N THR A 190 14.29 -25.74 -7.72
CA THR A 190 14.31 -26.52 -6.48
C THR A 190 13.25 -27.62 -6.49
N ASP A 191 12.47 -27.72 -7.58
CA ASP A 191 11.29 -28.56 -7.73
C ASP A 191 10.25 -28.26 -6.64
N THR A 192 10.14 -26.99 -6.23
CA THR A 192 9.21 -26.56 -5.19
C THR A 192 8.41 -25.35 -5.60
N VAL A 193 7.37 -25.06 -4.81
CA VAL A 193 6.55 -23.86 -5.00
C VAL A 193 7.35 -22.56 -4.88
N ALA A 194 8.49 -22.57 -4.18
CA ALA A 194 9.32 -21.38 -4.02
C ALA A 194 9.86 -20.86 -5.36
N ASP A 195 10.04 -21.74 -6.35
CA ASP A 195 10.49 -21.33 -7.69
C ASP A 195 9.45 -20.46 -8.42
N TRP A 196 8.20 -20.45 -7.97
CA TRP A 196 7.05 -19.78 -8.58
C TRP A 196 6.41 -18.73 -7.65
N HIS A 197 6.90 -18.58 -6.41
CA HIS A 197 6.40 -17.65 -5.40
C HIS A 197 7.25 -16.37 -5.33
N GLU A 198 7.72 -15.90 -6.49
CA GLU A 198 8.52 -14.68 -6.60
C GLU A 198 7.71 -13.61 -7.33
N GLN A 199 7.24 -13.93 -8.53
CA GLN A 199 6.50 -12.98 -9.34
C GLN A 199 5.31 -13.62 -10.09
N TRP A 200 4.29 -12.80 -10.30
CA TRP A 200 3.18 -13.09 -11.18
C TRP A 200 2.88 -11.86 -12.02
N SER A 201 2.21 -12.06 -13.15
CA SER A 201 1.70 -10.99 -14.01
C SER A 201 0.27 -11.27 -14.44
N ARG A 202 -0.34 -10.34 -15.16
CA ARG A 202 -1.66 -10.52 -15.77
C ARG A 202 -1.53 -10.64 -17.28
N LEU A 203 -2.48 -11.33 -17.89
CA LEU A 203 -2.57 -11.45 -19.35
C LEU A 203 -2.48 -10.09 -20.03
N GLY A 204 -1.53 -9.94 -20.97
CA GLY A 204 -1.27 -8.69 -21.68
C GLY A 204 -0.36 -7.71 -20.93
N GLY A 205 0.07 -8.05 -19.72
CA GLY A 205 1.05 -7.32 -18.95
C GLY A 205 2.45 -7.39 -19.57
N SER A 206 3.29 -6.46 -19.16
CA SER A 206 4.69 -6.37 -19.57
C SER A 206 5.50 -7.59 -19.14
N THR A 207 6.52 -7.89 -19.93
CA THR A 207 7.52 -8.94 -19.70
C THR A 207 8.93 -8.40 -19.92
N PHE A 208 9.18 -7.17 -19.46
CA PHE A 208 10.47 -6.51 -19.64
C PHE A 208 11.57 -7.25 -18.89
N CYS A 209 12.66 -7.56 -19.58
CA CYS A 209 13.89 -8.06 -18.97
C CYS A 209 15.06 -7.14 -19.34
N ILE A 210 14.84 -5.82 -19.28
CA ILE A 210 15.83 -4.80 -19.65
C ILE A 210 16.56 -4.38 -18.37
N ASP A 211 17.86 -4.11 -18.47
CA ASP A 211 18.62 -3.46 -17.39
C ASP A 211 18.02 -2.08 -17.10
N THR A 212 17.55 -1.90 -15.87
CA THR A 212 16.91 -0.69 -15.36
C THR A 212 17.90 0.21 -14.61
N SER A 213 19.19 -0.13 -14.61
CA SER A 213 20.26 0.60 -13.95
C SER A 213 21.17 1.33 -14.94
N ILE A 214 21.64 2.52 -14.58
CA ILE A 214 22.68 3.23 -15.34
C ILE A 214 23.59 4.05 -14.43
N SER A 215 24.91 3.88 -14.59
CA SER A 215 25.94 4.76 -14.02
C SER A 215 26.43 5.74 -15.06
N THR A 216 26.26 7.04 -14.81
CA THR A 216 26.59 8.09 -15.79
C THR A 216 27.03 9.40 -15.11
N THR A 217 27.54 10.35 -15.90
CA THR A 217 27.68 11.74 -15.48
C THR A 217 26.54 12.53 -16.11
N ALA A 218 25.62 13.05 -15.30
CA ALA A 218 24.41 13.73 -15.77
C ALA A 218 24.25 15.14 -15.18
N SER A 219 23.38 15.93 -15.82
CA SER A 219 22.78 17.12 -15.22
C SER A 219 21.47 16.73 -14.56
N VAL A 220 21.35 16.90 -13.25
CA VAL A 220 20.14 16.59 -12.49
C VAL A 220 19.58 17.87 -11.90
N THR A 221 18.32 18.17 -12.17
CA THR A 221 17.60 19.33 -11.62
C THR A 221 16.53 18.82 -10.66
N PRO A 222 16.78 18.84 -9.34
CA PRO A 222 15.78 18.51 -8.34
C PRO A 222 14.65 19.55 -8.31
N LEU A 223 13.41 19.09 -8.24
CA LEU A 223 12.22 19.94 -8.16
C LEU A 223 11.49 19.65 -6.85
N LEU A 224 11.17 20.71 -6.11
CA LEU A 224 10.40 20.68 -4.88
C LEU A 224 9.18 21.58 -5.09
N GLY A 225 7.99 21.00 -5.11
CA GLY A 225 6.73 21.75 -5.15
C GLY A 225 6.35 22.20 -3.74
N PRO A 226 5.77 23.40 -3.54
CA PRO A 226 5.21 24.29 -4.56
C PRO A 226 6.21 25.27 -5.20
N GLU A 227 7.45 25.34 -4.73
CA GLU A 227 8.41 26.37 -5.14
C GLU A 227 8.89 26.22 -6.59
N HIS A 228 9.05 24.97 -7.04
CA HIS A 228 9.54 24.58 -8.36
C HIS A 228 8.55 23.64 -9.07
N GLY A 229 8.72 23.44 -10.37
CA GLY A 229 7.88 22.54 -11.17
C GLY A 229 7.33 23.20 -12.41
N LEU A 230 6.35 24.10 -12.28
CA LEU A 230 5.66 24.68 -13.44
C LEU A 230 6.63 25.44 -14.37
N THR A 231 7.44 26.34 -13.82
CA THR A 231 8.40 27.13 -14.62
C THR A 231 9.45 26.23 -15.27
N ASP A 232 9.94 25.22 -14.53
CA ASP A 232 10.95 24.27 -14.99
C ASP A 232 10.43 23.41 -16.15
N LEU A 233 9.23 22.84 -15.99
CA LEU A 233 8.56 22.04 -17.02
C LEU A 233 8.24 22.86 -18.26
N LEU A 234 7.79 24.11 -18.10
CA LEU A 234 7.57 25.01 -19.24
C LEU A 234 8.88 25.30 -19.98
N ALA A 235 9.97 25.59 -19.27
CA ALA A 235 11.27 25.79 -19.89
C ALA A 235 11.74 24.52 -20.63
N TRP A 236 11.57 23.36 -19.99
CA TRP A 236 11.98 22.07 -20.51
C TRP A 236 11.19 21.66 -21.77
N ILE A 237 9.86 21.79 -21.78
CA ILE A 237 9.01 21.53 -22.96
C ILE A 237 9.29 22.53 -24.09
N ASN A 238 9.53 23.81 -23.76
CA ASN A 238 9.84 24.82 -24.78
C ASN A 238 11.19 24.59 -25.46
N ASP A 239 12.12 23.93 -24.78
CA ASP A 239 13.42 23.55 -25.32
C ASP A 239 13.37 22.30 -26.22
N ALA A 240 12.27 21.52 -26.18
CA ALA A 240 12.10 20.32 -27.01
C ALA A 240 12.21 20.64 -28.52
N SER A 241 12.92 19.77 -29.24
CA SER A 241 13.34 20.00 -30.62
C SER A 241 12.99 18.88 -31.60
N SER A 242 12.70 17.69 -31.12
CA SER A 242 12.46 16.49 -31.93
C SER A 242 11.28 15.64 -31.45
N SER A 243 11.23 15.25 -30.17
CA SER A 243 10.13 14.46 -29.62
C SER A 243 9.84 14.80 -28.16
N LEU A 244 8.59 14.57 -27.75
CA LEU A 244 8.15 14.68 -26.36
C LEU A 244 7.12 13.59 -26.08
N HIS A 245 7.45 12.69 -25.17
CA HIS A 245 6.60 11.60 -24.70
C HIS A 245 6.14 11.92 -23.28
N VAL A 246 4.84 11.83 -22.99
CA VAL A 246 4.27 12.18 -21.67
C VAL A 246 3.27 11.12 -21.26
N HIS A 247 3.49 10.49 -20.10
CA HIS A 247 2.52 9.61 -19.45
C HIS A 247 2.06 10.29 -18.16
N MET A 248 0.74 10.43 -18.01
CA MET A 248 0.17 11.25 -16.96
C MET A 248 -1.22 10.75 -16.58
N TYR A 249 -1.45 10.57 -15.28
CA TYR A 249 -2.79 10.25 -14.77
C TYR A 249 -3.76 11.43 -14.99
N LEU A 250 -3.44 12.62 -14.46
CA LEU A 250 -4.25 13.84 -14.64
C LEU A 250 -3.46 14.99 -15.29
N LEU A 251 -3.98 15.52 -16.38
CA LEU A 251 -3.40 16.63 -17.16
C LEU A 251 -4.36 17.84 -17.20
N HIS A 252 -4.32 18.67 -16.16
CA HIS A 252 -5.22 19.81 -15.99
C HIS A 252 -4.52 21.17 -16.08
N GLU A 253 -3.19 21.20 -16.07
CA GLU A 253 -2.42 22.44 -16.12
C GLU A 253 -2.37 23.01 -17.55
N VAL A 254 -3.19 24.03 -17.77
CA VAL A 254 -3.41 24.68 -19.06
C VAL A 254 -2.12 25.18 -19.71
N HIS A 255 -1.15 25.67 -18.93
CA HIS A 255 0.10 26.20 -19.46
C HIS A 255 0.98 25.08 -20.04
N LEU A 256 1.00 23.90 -19.42
CA LEU A 256 1.75 22.74 -19.92
C LEU A 256 1.11 22.17 -21.18
N VAL A 257 -0.22 22.08 -21.23
CA VAL A 257 -0.95 21.67 -22.45
C VAL A 257 -0.67 22.64 -23.59
N GLN A 258 -0.72 23.95 -23.35
CA GLN A 258 -0.40 24.95 -24.37
C GLN A 258 1.06 24.84 -24.84
N ALA A 259 2.01 24.60 -23.94
CA ALA A 259 3.41 24.41 -24.29
C ALA A 259 3.64 23.19 -25.19
N MET A 260 2.91 22.09 -24.96
CA MET A 260 2.92 20.91 -25.82
C MET A 260 2.31 21.17 -27.20
N ILE A 261 1.16 21.87 -27.26
CA ILE A 261 0.57 22.33 -28.53
C ILE A 261 1.57 23.21 -29.30
N ASP A 262 2.25 24.11 -28.61
CA ASP A 262 3.27 24.97 -29.22
C ASP A 262 4.48 24.15 -29.71
N ALA A 263 4.90 23.11 -28.98
CA ALA A 263 5.95 22.19 -29.41
C ALA A 263 5.55 21.42 -30.68
N GLN A 264 4.34 20.86 -30.72
CA GLN A 264 3.78 20.20 -31.89
C GLN A 264 3.75 21.15 -33.10
N ASN A 265 3.33 22.40 -32.90
CA ASN A 265 3.32 23.43 -33.94
C ASN A 265 4.73 23.84 -34.43
N ARG A 266 5.76 23.68 -33.59
CA ARG A 266 7.17 23.85 -33.97
C ARG A 266 7.72 22.65 -34.75
N GLY A 267 7.00 21.53 -34.78
CA GLY A 267 7.39 20.30 -35.47
C GLY A 267 8.04 19.24 -34.57
N VAL A 268 7.90 19.36 -33.25
CA VAL A 268 8.24 18.29 -32.29
C VAL A 268 7.18 17.19 -32.39
N GLU A 269 7.56 15.92 -32.37
CA GLU A 269 6.62 14.79 -32.30
C GLU A 269 6.13 14.64 -30.85
N VAL A 270 4.89 15.02 -30.59
CA VAL A 270 4.30 14.92 -29.24
C VAL A 270 3.42 13.68 -29.13
N THR A 271 3.73 12.82 -28.16
CA THR A 271 2.96 11.63 -27.78
C THR A 271 2.53 11.75 -26.33
N VAL A 272 1.23 11.59 -26.06
CA VAL A 272 0.66 11.71 -24.70
C VAL A 272 -0.23 10.50 -24.42
N VAL A 273 0.00 9.81 -23.31
CA VAL A 273 -0.85 8.75 -22.79
C VAL A 273 -1.48 9.24 -21.48
N LEU A 274 -2.80 9.19 -21.43
CA LEU A 274 -3.60 9.68 -20.32
C LEU A 274 -4.50 8.59 -19.78
N ASP A 275 -4.75 8.60 -18.48
CA ASP A 275 -5.78 7.75 -17.90
C ASP A 275 -7.15 8.12 -18.47
N TYR A 276 -7.95 7.10 -18.79
CA TYR A 276 -9.29 7.30 -19.34
C TYR A 276 -10.26 7.98 -18.36
N GLY A 277 -10.00 7.83 -17.07
CA GLY A 277 -10.83 8.28 -15.96
C GLY A 277 -11.90 7.26 -15.59
N ASP A 278 -12.19 7.18 -14.29
CA ASP A 278 -13.13 6.22 -13.72
C ASP A 278 -14.45 6.89 -13.27
N SER A 279 -15.40 6.07 -12.87
CA SER A 279 -16.72 6.38 -12.34
C SER A 279 -16.75 7.27 -11.10
N TRP A 280 -15.70 7.29 -10.27
CA TRP A 280 -15.61 8.15 -9.09
C TRP A 280 -14.98 9.52 -9.39
N TRP A 281 -14.39 9.73 -10.57
CA TRP A 281 -13.96 11.06 -10.96
C TRP A 281 -15.19 11.95 -11.13
N ASN A 282 -15.12 13.16 -10.58
CA ASN A 282 -16.19 14.12 -10.78
C ASN A 282 -16.26 14.53 -12.26
N GLN A 283 -17.43 15.01 -12.69
CA GLN A 283 -17.65 15.39 -14.08
C GLN A 283 -16.69 16.51 -14.56
N TYR A 284 -16.26 17.38 -13.65
CA TYR A 284 -15.34 18.47 -13.99
C TYR A 284 -13.95 17.94 -14.40
N ASP A 285 -13.43 16.95 -13.67
CA ASP A 285 -12.14 16.33 -13.97
C ASP A 285 -12.22 15.53 -15.27
N LEU A 286 -13.29 14.74 -15.47
CA LEU A 286 -13.53 14.02 -16.71
C LEU A 286 -13.64 14.96 -17.92
N ASP A 287 -14.41 16.05 -17.80
CA ASP A 287 -14.56 17.03 -18.88
C ASP A 287 -13.25 17.77 -19.16
N THR A 288 -12.48 18.10 -18.11
CA THR A 288 -11.20 18.80 -18.26
C THR A 288 -10.16 17.91 -18.93
N GLN A 289 -9.97 16.68 -18.47
CA GLN A 289 -9.05 15.71 -19.07
C GLN A 289 -9.38 15.46 -20.56
N ARG A 290 -10.65 15.12 -20.87
CA ARG A 290 -11.10 14.88 -22.25
C ARG A 290 -11.00 16.12 -23.12
N GLY A 291 -11.30 17.28 -22.54
CA GLY A 291 -11.13 18.58 -23.20
C GLY A 291 -9.68 18.83 -23.59
N MET A 292 -8.75 18.74 -22.65
CA MET A 292 -7.32 18.96 -22.90
C MET A 292 -6.75 17.94 -23.89
N ALA A 293 -7.13 16.67 -23.76
CA ALA A 293 -6.73 15.59 -24.67
C ALA A 293 -7.18 15.86 -26.12
N THR A 294 -8.42 16.32 -26.30
CA THR A 294 -8.96 16.62 -27.64
C THR A 294 -8.37 17.88 -28.28
N GLU A 295 -7.94 18.86 -27.48
CA GLU A 295 -7.17 20.02 -27.99
C GLU A 295 -5.75 19.64 -28.42
N LEU A 296 -5.07 18.76 -27.66
CA LEU A 296 -3.79 18.18 -28.07
C LEU A 296 -3.94 17.40 -29.38
N LEU A 297 -4.96 16.55 -29.47
CA LEU A 297 -5.29 15.82 -30.71
C LEU A 297 -5.54 16.80 -31.88
N ALA A 298 -6.27 17.89 -31.65
CA ALA A 298 -6.57 18.89 -32.67
C ALA A 298 -5.31 19.63 -33.18
N SER A 299 -4.25 19.73 -32.36
CA SER A 299 -2.94 20.25 -32.76
C SER A 299 -2.15 19.30 -33.66
N GLY A 300 -2.52 18.02 -33.68
CA GLY A 300 -1.84 16.95 -34.41
C GLY A 300 -0.91 16.08 -33.55
N ALA A 301 -0.94 16.23 -32.23
CA ALA A 301 -0.26 15.32 -31.31
C ALA A 301 -0.90 13.92 -31.34
N GLN A 302 -0.11 12.90 -31.00
CA GLN A 302 -0.62 11.55 -30.76
C GLN A 302 -1.09 11.47 -29.32
N VAL A 303 -2.38 11.20 -29.11
CA VAL A 303 -2.96 11.11 -27.77
C VAL A 303 -3.71 9.80 -27.65
N SER A 304 -3.47 9.07 -26.57
CA SER A 304 -4.12 7.79 -26.27
C SER A 304 -4.68 7.77 -24.85
N TRP A 305 -5.80 7.08 -24.69
CA TRP A 305 -6.36 6.65 -23.43
C TRP A 305 -5.73 5.33 -22.97
N PHE A 306 -5.44 5.25 -21.69
CA PHE A 306 -5.09 4.02 -20.99
C PHE A 306 -6.32 3.50 -20.24
N GLY A 307 -6.67 2.23 -20.43
CA GLY A 307 -7.71 1.53 -19.66
C GLY A 307 -9.17 1.75 -20.06
N ASP A 308 -9.47 2.41 -21.20
CA ASP A 308 -10.85 2.78 -21.64
C ASP A 308 -11.81 1.58 -21.79
N THR A 309 -11.32 0.44 -22.30
CA THR A 309 -12.19 -0.70 -22.64
C THR A 309 -11.58 -2.06 -22.34
N GLY A 310 -12.41 -3.03 -22.00
CA GLY A 310 -12.04 -4.45 -21.98
C GLY A 310 -11.29 -4.90 -20.72
N GLU A 311 -10.67 -6.07 -20.83
CA GLU A 311 -9.85 -6.65 -19.78
C GLU A 311 -8.45 -6.04 -19.85
N ASN A 312 -8.09 -5.22 -18.87
CA ASN A 312 -6.80 -4.54 -18.82
C ASN A 312 -5.85 -5.25 -17.85
N PRO A 313 -4.56 -5.43 -18.23
CA PRO A 313 -3.54 -5.97 -17.34
C PRO A 313 -3.30 -5.07 -16.11
N TYR A 314 -3.51 -3.76 -16.27
CA TYR A 314 -3.33 -2.76 -15.22
C TYR A 314 -4.65 -2.07 -14.89
N ALA A 315 -4.77 -1.53 -13.68
CA ALA A 315 -5.92 -0.74 -13.26
C ALA A 315 -5.87 0.69 -13.82
N TYR A 316 -4.75 1.40 -13.62
CA TYR A 316 -4.56 2.79 -14.05
C TYR A 316 -3.18 3.05 -14.64
N ILE A 317 -3.05 4.14 -15.41
CA ILE A 317 -1.75 4.76 -15.66
C ILE A 317 -1.49 5.84 -14.62
N HIS A 318 -0.81 5.44 -13.54
CA HIS A 318 -0.53 6.34 -12.44
C HIS A 318 0.89 6.93 -12.49
N SER A 319 1.68 6.58 -13.51
CA SER A 319 2.98 7.18 -13.77
C SER A 319 2.89 8.69 -14.06
N LYS A 320 3.87 9.44 -13.56
CA LYS A 320 4.10 10.85 -13.87
C LYS A 320 5.51 11.00 -14.42
N VAL A 321 5.62 10.79 -15.72
CA VAL A 321 6.90 10.66 -16.41
C VAL A 321 6.82 11.28 -17.80
N ALA A 322 7.90 11.91 -18.23
CA ALA A 322 8.03 12.42 -19.57
C ALA A 322 9.46 12.28 -20.10
N VAL A 323 9.61 12.07 -21.41
CA VAL A 323 10.91 12.00 -22.09
C VAL A 323 10.96 13.04 -23.19
N LYS A 324 12.01 13.88 -23.19
CA LYS A 324 12.28 14.90 -24.20
C LYS A 324 13.47 14.50 -25.06
N ASP A 325 13.28 14.50 -26.38
CA ASP A 325 14.33 14.34 -27.41
C ASP A 325 15.21 13.08 -27.26
N ASN A 326 14.73 12.06 -26.53
CA ASN A 326 15.52 10.89 -26.12
C ASN A 326 16.87 11.29 -25.46
N ALA A 327 16.86 12.42 -24.75
CA ALA A 327 18.05 13.05 -24.18
C ALA A 327 17.86 13.51 -22.73
N SER A 328 16.61 13.66 -22.28
CA SER A 328 16.28 14.13 -20.94
C SER A 328 14.97 13.50 -20.47
N VAL A 329 14.86 13.23 -19.17
CA VAL A 329 13.70 12.62 -18.52
C VAL A 329 13.20 13.53 -17.41
N TRP A 330 11.88 13.64 -17.27
CA TRP A 330 11.23 14.14 -16.07
C TRP A 330 10.46 13.01 -15.37
N VAL A 331 10.58 12.92 -14.04
CA VAL A 331 9.80 12.02 -13.17
C VAL A 331 9.31 12.84 -11.97
N GLY A 332 8.09 12.58 -11.48
CA GLY A 332 7.59 13.23 -10.26
C GLY A 332 6.49 12.48 -9.53
N SER A 333 6.12 12.99 -8.35
CA SER A 333 5.03 12.47 -7.52
C SER A 333 3.66 13.09 -7.82
N GLY A 334 3.68 14.29 -8.41
CA GLY A 334 2.51 15.12 -8.64
C GLY A 334 2.02 15.10 -10.08
N ASN A 335 0.70 15.11 -10.23
CA ASN A 335 0.03 15.27 -11.52
C ASN A 335 0.35 16.62 -12.17
N TRP A 336 0.17 16.74 -13.48
CA TRP A 336 0.24 18.04 -14.17
C TRP A 336 -1.05 18.84 -13.96
N LYS A 337 -1.23 19.31 -12.73
CA LYS A 337 -2.34 20.15 -12.24
C LYS A 337 -1.80 21.29 -11.36
N SER A 338 -2.59 22.34 -11.18
CA SER A 338 -2.18 23.52 -10.42
C SER A 338 -1.86 23.25 -8.94
N SER A 339 -2.41 22.19 -8.32
CA SER A 339 -2.07 21.87 -6.92
C SER A 339 -0.64 21.32 -6.76
N SER A 340 -0.13 20.62 -7.78
CA SER A 340 1.21 20.01 -7.75
C SER A 340 2.25 20.88 -8.45
N HIS A 341 1.82 21.67 -9.43
CA HIS A 341 2.65 22.64 -10.15
C HIS A 341 1.96 24.01 -10.14
N PRO A 342 1.84 24.64 -8.95
CA PRO A 342 1.20 25.95 -8.84
C PRO A 342 1.97 27.04 -9.57
N MET A 343 1.31 28.17 -9.79
CA MET A 343 2.00 29.35 -10.30
C MET A 343 3.04 29.84 -9.29
N PRO A 344 4.15 30.47 -9.73
CA PRO A 344 5.18 30.97 -8.83
C PRO A 344 4.60 31.87 -7.72
N GLY A 345 4.83 31.47 -6.47
CA GLY A 345 4.36 32.19 -5.28
C GLY A 345 2.95 31.84 -4.81
N GLU A 346 2.28 30.88 -5.45
CA GLU A 346 1.03 30.30 -4.96
C GLU A 346 1.29 29.04 -4.12
N ALA A 347 0.36 28.76 -3.20
CA ALA A 347 0.41 27.58 -2.36
C ALA A 347 0.12 26.31 -3.18
N GLY A 348 0.64 25.17 -2.73
CA GLY A 348 0.39 23.88 -3.35
C GLY A 348 0.83 22.71 -2.49
N ASN A 349 0.79 21.53 -3.07
CA ASN A 349 1.22 20.31 -2.42
C ASN A 349 2.74 20.27 -2.27
N ARG A 350 3.22 19.59 -1.23
CA ARG A 350 4.58 19.07 -1.21
C ARG A 350 4.66 17.87 -2.16
N ASP A 351 5.26 18.10 -3.31
CA ASP A 351 5.54 17.10 -4.34
C ASP A 351 7.04 17.12 -4.68
N TRP A 352 7.62 15.97 -4.97
CA TRP A 352 8.99 15.86 -5.49
C TRP A 352 8.96 15.58 -6.99
N GLY A 353 9.89 16.20 -7.70
CA GLY A 353 10.14 15.92 -9.11
C GLY A 353 11.62 16.01 -9.42
N VAL A 354 12.02 15.52 -10.59
CA VAL A 354 13.40 15.61 -11.05
C VAL A 354 13.44 15.68 -12.58
N ILE A 355 14.34 16.50 -13.11
CA ILE A 355 14.73 16.48 -14.52
C ILE A 355 16.16 15.94 -14.61
N VAL A 356 16.39 14.90 -15.40
CA VAL A 356 17.70 14.30 -15.62
C VAL A 356 18.07 14.40 -17.10
N ASP A 357 19.08 15.21 -17.42
CA ASP A 357 19.65 15.29 -18.77
C ASP A 357 20.70 14.19 -18.96
N ASP A 358 20.25 13.00 -19.34
CA ASP A 358 21.07 11.88 -19.78
C ASP A 358 20.39 11.09 -20.89
N ALA A 359 21.09 10.86 -22.00
CA ALA A 359 20.53 10.17 -23.17
C ALA A 359 20.39 8.66 -22.97
N GLY A 360 21.23 8.05 -22.13
CA GLY A 360 21.14 6.62 -21.81
C GLY A 360 19.88 6.34 -20.99
N LEU A 361 19.68 7.10 -19.91
CA LEU A 361 18.48 7.06 -19.09
C LEU A 361 17.23 7.40 -19.92
N ALA A 362 17.27 8.45 -20.74
CA ALA A 362 16.14 8.81 -21.59
C ALA A 362 15.76 7.70 -22.59
N THR A 363 16.76 7.00 -23.15
CA THR A 363 16.51 5.83 -24.01
C THR A 363 15.87 4.68 -23.25
N MET A 364 16.34 4.41 -22.03
CA MET A 364 15.80 3.37 -21.15
C MET A 364 14.34 3.64 -20.79
N VAL A 365 14.03 4.86 -20.36
CA VAL A 365 12.66 5.26 -20.01
C VAL A 365 11.76 5.24 -21.25
N ALA A 366 12.22 5.80 -22.38
CA ALA A 366 11.45 5.78 -23.62
C ALA A 366 11.13 4.36 -24.11
N ALA A 367 12.03 3.39 -23.89
CA ALA A 367 11.77 1.99 -24.23
C ALA A 367 10.61 1.39 -23.42
N HIS A 368 10.46 1.78 -22.15
CA HIS A 368 9.32 1.37 -21.32
C HIS A 368 8.05 2.10 -21.75
N LEU A 369 8.12 3.41 -22.01
CA LEU A 369 6.96 4.19 -22.47
C LEU A 369 6.39 3.65 -23.80
N ALA A 370 7.25 3.17 -24.69
CA ALA A 370 6.84 2.63 -25.99
C ALA A 370 5.86 1.45 -25.90
N PHE A 371 5.85 0.70 -24.79
CA PHE A 371 4.88 -0.39 -24.58
C PHE A 371 3.48 0.15 -24.32
N ASP A 372 3.36 1.17 -23.47
CA ASP A 372 2.08 1.82 -23.14
C ASP A 372 1.69 2.91 -24.17
N GLU A 373 2.50 3.13 -25.21
CA GLU A 373 2.14 3.94 -26.38
C GLU A 373 1.62 3.09 -27.55
N ASN A 374 1.80 1.77 -27.49
CA ASN A 374 1.50 0.87 -28.59
C ASN A 374 0.00 0.56 -28.68
N GLN A 375 -0.68 1.15 -29.66
CA GLN A 375 -2.11 0.92 -29.94
C GLN A 375 -2.46 -0.53 -30.37
N ALA A 376 -1.47 -1.43 -30.51
CA ALA A 376 -1.74 -2.86 -30.66
C ALA A 376 -2.06 -3.54 -29.31
N ARG A 377 -1.81 -2.86 -28.18
CA ARG A 377 -2.18 -3.33 -26.85
C ARG A 377 -3.62 -2.95 -26.55
N GLU A 378 -4.39 -3.90 -26.01
CA GLU A 378 -5.81 -3.72 -25.68
C GLU A 378 -6.05 -2.59 -24.67
N HIS A 379 -5.09 -2.35 -23.76
CA HIS A 379 -5.20 -1.27 -22.77
C HIS A 379 -4.96 0.13 -23.32
N ILE A 380 -4.58 0.28 -24.60
CA ILE A 380 -4.28 1.56 -25.22
C ILE A 380 -5.27 1.85 -26.36
N THR A 381 -6.08 2.89 -26.19
CA THR A 381 -7.08 3.33 -27.19
C THR A 381 -6.80 4.75 -27.67
N PRO A 382 -6.81 5.04 -28.98
CA PRO A 382 -6.55 6.40 -29.46
C PRO A 382 -7.67 7.37 -29.08
N VAL A 383 -7.32 8.58 -28.65
CA VAL A 383 -8.29 9.66 -28.45
C VAL A 383 -8.91 10.07 -29.78
N VAL A 384 -10.22 10.30 -29.79
CA VAL A 384 -10.96 10.74 -30.98
C VAL A 384 -11.69 12.05 -30.74
N ALA A 385 -11.97 12.78 -31.83
CA ALA A 385 -12.64 14.08 -31.75
C ALA A 385 -14.04 14.04 -31.11
N THR A 386 -14.68 12.87 -31.02
CA THR A 386 -15.97 12.68 -30.35
C THR A 386 -15.86 12.61 -28.83
N ASP A 387 -14.66 12.46 -28.28
CA ASP A 387 -14.41 12.46 -26.83
C ASP A 387 -14.52 13.87 -26.25
N ALA A 388 -14.49 14.89 -27.11
CA ALA A 388 -14.59 16.29 -26.71
C ALA A 388 -15.88 16.56 -25.91
N PRO A 389 -15.78 17.15 -24.70
CA PRO A 389 -16.95 17.42 -23.87
C PRO A 389 -17.84 18.50 -24.48
N THR A 390 -19.15 18.35 -24.32
CA THR A 390 -20.11 19.29 -24.90
C THR A 390 -20.08 20.64 -24.19
N GLY A 391 -19.70 21.70 -24.91
CA GLY A 391 -19.70 23.06 -24.38
C GLY A 391 -18.48 23.40 -23.52
N TRP A 392 -17.51 22.49 -23.42
CA TRP A 392 -16.21 22.74 -22.82
C TRP A 392 -15.29 23.45 -23.82
N THR A 393 -14.42 24.32 -23.31
CA THR A 393 -13.35 24.96 -24.07
C THR A 393 -12.14 25.09 -23.16
N MET A 394 -10.95 24.88 -23.71
CA MET A 394 -9.71 25.03 -22.95
C MET A 394 -9.61 26.44 -22.34
N PRO A 395 -9.29 26.55 -21.03
CA PRO A 395 -8.99 27.83 -20.40
C PRO A 395 -7.87 28.58 -21.14
N SER A 396 -7.81 29.90 -21.02
CA SER A 396 -6.73 30.67 -21.64
C SER A 396 -5.46 30.58 -20.79
N ALA A 397 -4.36 30.14 -21.40
CA ALA A 397 -3.03 30.21 -20.79
C ALA A 397 -2.52 31.66 -20.74
N SER A 398 -1.92 32.03 -19.61
CA SER A 398 -1.27 33.32 -19.40
C SER A 398 0.26 33.19 -19.48
N ALA A 399 0.99 34.29 -19.43
CA ALA A 399 2.45 34.23 -19.39
C ALA A 399 2.92 33.95 -17.96
N ILE A 400 3.64 32.86 -17.75
CA ILE A 400 4.28 32.53 -16.47
C ILE A 400 5.71 33.08 -16.45
N VAL A 401 6.07 33.74 -15.35
CA VAL A 401 7.42 34.22 -15.08
C VAL A 401 7.78 33.79 -13.67
N GLY A 402 8.78 32.93 -13.55
CA GLY A 402 9.29 32.41 -12.29
C GLY A 402 10.78 32.09 -12.40
N GLU A 403 11.37 31.68 -11.28
CA GLU A 403 12.72 31.12 -11.26
C GLU A 403 12.64 29.61 -11.56
N THR A 404 13.73 29.07 -12.12
CA THR A 404 13.90 27.62 -12.32
C THR A 404 14.86 27.09 -11.27
N ALA A 405 14.66 25.85 -10.86
CA ALA A 405 15.56 25.14 -9.96
C ALA A 405 16.98 25.04 -10.54
N ALA A 406 17.97 24.95 -9.66
CA ALA A 406 19.37 24.82 -10.04
C ALA A 406 19.70 23.36 -10.39
N SER A 407 20.40 23.17 -11.52
CA SER A 407 20.94 21.85 -11.90
C SER A 407 22.24 21.53 -11.16
N ILE A 408 22.39 20.28 -10.75
CA ILE A 408 23.58 19.66 -10.18
C ILE A 408 24.23 18.79 -11.25
N GLN A 409 25.52 18.97 -11.46
CA GLN A 409 26.31 18.20 -12.44
C GLN A 409 27.24 17.26 -11.68
N GLY A 410 27.19 15.97 -11.98
CA GLY A 410 28.01 14.99 -11.29
C GLY A 410 27.79 13.56 -11.77
N ASP A 411 28.59 12.66 -11.21
CA ASP A 411 28.37 11.23 -11.36
C ASP A 411 27.14 10.83 -10.54
N VAL A 412 26.28 10.01 -11.13
CA VAL A 412 25.04 9.53 -10.55
C VAL A 412 24.77 8.12 -11.03
N ASP A 413 24.37 7.26 -10.10
CA ASP A 413 23.77 5.98 -10.43
C ASP A 413 22.24 6.15 -10.37
N ALA A 414 21.57 5.76 -11.44
CA ALA A 414 20.12 5.89 -11.57
C ALA A 414 19.49 4.52 -11.80
N GLN A 415 18.46 4.19 -11.01
CA GLN A 415 17.69 2.95 -11.10
C GLN A 415 16.23 3.27 -11.36
N LEU A 416 15.69 2.78 -12.48
CA LEU A 416 14.30 2.95 -12.88
C LEU A 416 13.43 1.87 -12.21
N LEU A 417 12.43 2.30 -11.44
CA LEU A 417 11.40 1.43 -10.88
C LEU A 417 10.15 1.54 -11.76
N VAL A 418 9.59 0.40 -12.17
CA VAL A 418 8.34 0.31 -12.94
C VAL A 418 7.43 -0.71 -12.26
N CYS A 419 6.21 -0.31 -11.88
CA CYS A 419 5.24 -1.25 -11.30
C CYS A 419 4.27 -1.79 -12.37
N PRO A 420 3.79 -3.03 -12.23
CA PRO A 420 4.18 -4.06 -11.25
C PRO A 420 5.41 -4.90 -11.67
N ASP A 421 6.30 -4.34 -12.50
CA ASP A 421 7.41 -5.08 -13.11
C ASP A 421 8.55 -5.34 -12.10
N ASN A 422 9.40 -4.35 -11.83
CA ASN A 422 10.59 -4.51 -10.97
C ASN A 422 10.50 -3.69 -9.67
N CYS A 423 9.45 -2.88 -9.50
CA CYS A 423 9.47 -1.83 -8.49
C CYS A 423 9.54 -2.33 -7.05
N ILE A 424 8.93 -3.48 -6.71
CA ILE A 424 8.95 -3.99 -5.33
C ILE A 424 10.32 -4.51 -4.97
N ASP A 425 10.90 -5.37 -5.80
CA ASP A 425 12.20 -5.97 -5.51
C ASP A 425 13.29 -4.90 -5.43
N ASP A 426 13.28 -3.93 -6.35
CA ASP A 426 14.24 -2.84 -6.35
C ASP A 426 14.04 -1.87 -5.18
N LEU A 427 12.79 -1.58 -4.80
CA LEU A 427 12.50 -0.77 -3.62
C LEU A 427 12.97 -1.46 -2.34
N VAL A 428 12.64 -2.75 -2.17
CA VAL A 428 13.10 -3.56 -1.04
C VAL A 428 14.62 -3.63 -1.01
N ALA A 429 15.29 -3.80 -2.17
CA ALA A 429 16.75 -3.83 -2.24
C ALA A 429 17.38 -2.51 -1.78
N VAL A 430 16.79 -1.35 -2.13
CA VAL A 430 17.26 -0.04 -1.66
C VAL A 430 17.04 0.11 -0.15
N LEU A 431 15.89 -0.28 0.39
CA LEU A 431 15.63 -0.22 1.84
C LEU A 431 16.53 -1.17 2.63
N ASP A 432 16.78 -2.37 2.12
CA ASP A 432 17.66 -3.36 2.73
C ASP A 432 19.14 -2.95 2.70
N SER A 433 19.52 -2.05 1.78
CA SER A 433 20.87 -1.49 1.69
C SER A 433 21.21 -0.46 2.77
N ALA A 434 20.19 0.04 3.49
CA ALA A 434 20.37 1.10 4.48
C ALA A 434 21.27 0.70 5.66
N ASP A 435 22.21 1.58 6.00
CA ASP A 435 23.18 1.41 7.08
C ASP A 435 22.94 2.36 8.27
N GLU A 436 22.44 3.58 8.04
CA GLU A 436 22.32 4.65 9.05
C GLU A 436 20.88 5.14 9.22
N GLU A 437 20.21 5.53 8.14
CA GLU A 437 18.86 6.11 8.21
C GLU A 437 18.00 5.92 6.96
N ILE A 438 16.70 5.87 7.18
CA ILE A 438 15.67 5.91 6.15
C ILE A 438 14.68 7.02 6.50
N LEU A 439 14.57 8.01 5.61
CA LEU A 439 13.63 9.13 5.71
C LEU A 439 12.52 8.94 4.67
N LEU A 440 11.30 8.73 5.14
CA LEU A 440 10.13 8.47 4.30
C LEU A 440 9.23 9.70 4.24
N SER A 441 8.71 10.01 3.05
CA SER A 441 7.77 11.10 2.79
C SER A 441 6.67 10.58 1.88
N LEU A 442 5.58 10.14 2.50
CA LEU A 442 4.57 9.31 1.86
C LEU A 442 3.18 9.93 1.97
N GLN A 443 2.43 9.84 0.89
CA GLN A 443 1.01 10.15 0.85
C GLN A 443 0.23 9.25 1.83
N TYR A 444 0.51 7.95 1.81
CA TYR A 444 0.04 6.95 2.79
C TYR A 444 0.95 5.70 2.71
N LEU A 445 0.83 4.80 3.69
CA LEU A 445 1.48 3.48 3.72
C LEU A 445 0.46 2.45 4.16
N ASP A 446 0.10 1.49 3.31
CA ASP A 446 -0.78 0.41 3.71
C ASP A 446 0.04 -0.74 4.29
N MET A 447 -0.30 -1.18 5.50
CA MET A 447 0.37 -2.32 6.14
C MET A 447 -0.24 -3.67 5.74
N ASP A 448 -1.55 -3.69 5.47
CA ASP A 448 -2.37 -4.90 5.35
C ASP A 448 -2.50 -5.41 3.90
N TRP A 449 -1.38 -5.52 3.18
CA TRP A 449 -1.40 -6.11 1.85
C TRP A 449 -0.29 -7.12 1.65
N SER A 450 -0.46 -7.94 0.61
CA SER A 450 0.48 -8.98 0.24
C SER A 450 0.70 -8.93 -1.25
N TRP A 451 1.96 -9.11 -1.66
CA TRP A 451 2.32 -9.36 -3.06
C TRP A 451 1.79 -10.72 -3.57
N GLY A 452 1.19 -11.52 -2.68
CA GLY A 452 0.46 -12.73 -3.01
C GLY A 452 0.79 -13.87 -2.06
N TRP A 453 2.08 -14.01 -1.74
CA TRP A 453 2.58 -15.08 -0.88
C TRP A 453 3.46 -14.52 0.24
N GLY A 454 2.83 -14.04 1.32
CA GLY A 454 3.55 -13.55 2.50
C GLY A 454 2.96 -12.27 3.07
N GLU A 455 3.71 -11.64 3.97
CA GLU A 455 3.38 -10.31 4.50
C GLU A 455 3.78 -9.22 3.49
N ASN A 456 3.48 -7.96 3.82
CA ASN A 456 3.91 -6.81 3.06
C ASN A 456 5.46 -6.73 3.00
N PRO A 457 6.09 -6.90 1.82
CA PRO A 457 7.55 -6.98 1.71
C PRO A 457 8.25 -5.65 2.07
N ILE A 458 7.59 -4.52 1.84
CA ILE A 458 8.12 -3.20 2.18
C ILE A 458 8.11 -3.00 3.70
N LEU A 459 6.99 -3.33 4.37
CA LEU A 459 6.90 -3.23 5.82
C LEU A 459 7.90 -4.18 6.51
N GLU A 460 8.07 -5.40 5.98
CA GLU A 460 9.06 -6.36 6.47
C GLU A 460 10.49 -5.82 6.33
N SER A 461 10.83 -5.20 5.19
CA SER A 461 12.15 -4.59 4.97
C SER A 461 12.41 -3.42 5.93
N LEU A 462 11.42 -2.55 6.15
CA LEU A 462 11.51 -1.46 7.13
C LEU A 462 11.74 -2.00 8.55
N GLU A 463 10.96 -3.00 8.99
CA GLU A 463 11.14 -3.60 10.31
C GLU A 463 12.54 -4.23 10.45
N LYS A 464 13.01 -4.94 9.43
CA LYS A 464 14.37 -5.50 9.39
C LYS A 464 15.43 -4.41 9.48
N ALA A 465 15.26 -3.26 8.84
CA ALA A 465 16.17 -2.13 8.95
C ALA A 465 16.19 -1.58 10.39
N ALA A 466 15.03 -1.39 11.00
CA ALA A 466 14.90 -0.97 12.40
C ALA A 466 15.60 -1.96 13.36
N GLN A 467 15.42 -3.27 13.16
CA GLN A 467 16.11 -4.33 13.90
C GLN A 467 17.64 -4.28 13.76
N ARG A 468 18.15 -3.78 12.61
CA ARG A 468 19.59 -3.55 12.38
C ARG A 468 20.10 -2.24 13.02
N ASN A 469 19.24 -1.48 13.71
CA ASN A 469 19.49 -0.14 14.27
C ASN A 469 19.64 0.96 13.22
N VAL A 470 19.02 0.78 12.05
CA VAL A 470 18.83 1.88 11.09
C VAL A 470 17.73 2.78 11.62
N ARG A 471 17.97 4.09 11.65
CA ARG A 471 16.99 5.08 12.12
C ARG A 471 15.88 5.26 11.09
N LEU A 472 14.62 5.08 11.48
CA LEU A 472 13.48 5.33 10.58
C LEU A 472 12.76 6.61 10.98
N ARG A 473 12.49 7.48 10.00
CA ARG A 473 11.62 8.63 10.18
C ARG A 473 10.60 8.70 9.08
N LEU A 474 9.32 8.78 9.43
CA LEU A 474 8.21 8.75 8.48
C LEU A 474 7.34 10.00 8.59
N ILE A 475 7.10 10.67 7.47
CA ILE A 475 6.10 11.73 7.36
C ILE A 475 4.94 11.20 6.53
N LEU A 476 3.73 11.25 7.09
CA LEU A 476 2.48 10.90 6.42
C LEU A 476 1.61 12.13 6.16
N ASN A 477 0.71 12.02 5.19
CA ASN A 477 -0.20 13.12 4.86
C ASN A 477 -1.34 13.27 5.87
N GLY A 478 -1.46 14.45 6.47
CA GLY A 478 -2.56 14.77 7.39
C GLY A 478 -3.90 15.13 6.74
N ALA A 479 -3.93 15.41 5.43
CA ALA A 479 -5.16 15.87 4.77
C ALA A 479 -6.26 14.79 4.66
N TYR A 480 -5.88 13.51 4.78
CA TYR A 480 -6.78 12.36 4.71
C TYR A 480 -6.59 11.41 5.90
N LEU A 481 -6.24 11.96 7.07
CA LEU A 481 -6.02 11.18 8.27
C LEU A 481 -7.24 10.29 8.55
N ASP A 482 -7.02 8.99 8.51
CA ASP A 482 -7.99 7.95 8.83
C ASP A 482 -7.36 6.93 9.79
N GLU A 483 -8.14 5.92 10.17
CA GLU A 483 -7.69 4.86 11.08
C GLU A 483 -6.48 4.09 10.53
N ASP A 484 -6.40 3.92 9.21
CA ASP A 484 -5.30 3.20 8.56
C ASP A 484 -4.00 4.01 8.66
N ILE A 485 -4.03 5.32 8.33
CA ILE A 485 -2.88 6.21 8.51
C ILE A 485 -2.45 6.26 9.98
N GLN A 486 -3.40 6.40 10.92
CA GLN A 486 -3.06 6.42 12.34
C GLN A 486 -2.43 5.10 12.80
N SER A 487 -2.90 3.96 12.29
CA SER A 487 -2.33 2.66 12.64
C SER A 487 -0.85 2.53 12.25
N VAL A 488 -0.43 3.19 11.17
CA VAL A 488 0.99 3.27 10.77
C VAL A 488 1.79 4.12 11.73
N VAL A 489 1.25 5.28 12.14
CA VAL A 489 1.88 6.15 13.14
C VAL A 489 2.08 5.38 14.45
N ASP A 490 1.02 4.74 14.94
CA ASP A 490 1.06 3.91 16.15
C ASP A 490 2.05 2.74 16.01
N ARG A 491 2.12 2.09 14.84
CA ARG A 491 3.10 1.02 14.58
C ARG A 491 4.54 1.53 14.76
N PHE A 492 4.87 2.69 14.21
CA PHE A 492 6.21 3.26 14.30
C PHE A 492 6.54 3.75 15.72
N ASN A 493 5.59 4.41 16.37
CA ASN A 493 5.85 5.14 17.61
C ASN A 493 5.59 4.31 18.87
N GLU A 494 4.48 3.59 18.90
CA GLU A 494 4.02 2.85 20.09
C GLU A 494 4.57 1.42 20.11
N GLU A 495 4.53 0.74 18.96
CA GLU A 495 5.01 -0.63 18.86
C GLU A 495 6.53 -0.68 18.64
N TRP A 496 7.03 -0.12 17.55
CA TRP A 496 8.44 -0.22 17.20
C TRP A 496 9.34 0.58 18.14
N ASN A 497 9.01 1.85 18.42
CA ASN A 497 9.82 2.67 19.31
C ASN A 497 9.55 2.37 20.79
N HIS A 498 8.35 2.66 21.30
CA HIS A 498 8.08 2.55 22.73
C HIS A 498 8.15 1.09 23.24
N THR A 499 7.55 0.13 22.53
CA THR A 499 7.49 -1.28 22.99
C THR A 499 8.75 -2.08 22.64
N LEU A 500 9.25 -2.01 21.40
CA LEU A 500 10.39 -2.81 20.93
C LEU A 500 11.75 -2.11 21.09
N GLY A 501 11.77 -0.79 21.32
CA GLY A 501 12.98 -0.01 21.54
C GLY A 501 13.77 0.31 20.26
N TYR A 502 13.14 0.27 19.09
CA TYR A 502 13.76 0.67 17.82
C TYR A 502 13.83 2.20 17.70
N ASP A 503 14.81 2.71 16.96
CA ASP A 503 14.92 4.15 16.68
C ASP A 503 13.99 4.54 15.51
N THR A 504 12.68 4.54 15.77
CA THR A 504 11.64 4.82 14.78
C THR A 504 10.77 5.99 15.24
N ALA A 505 10.38 6.87 14.31
CA ALA A 505 9.37 7.87 14.60
C ALA A 505 8.56 8.20 13.36
N ALA A 506 7.26 8.40 13.51
CA ALA A 506 6.34 8.83 12.48
C ALA A 506 5.60 10.10 12.92
N ILE A 507 5.34 11.01 11.99
CA ILE A 507 4.50 12.18 12.20
C ILE A 507 3.43 12.32 11.11
N VAL A 508 2.35 12.99 11.46
CA VAL A 508 1.40 13.53 10.50
C VAL A 508 1.87 14.93 10.10
N MET A 509 2.07 15.18 8.81
CA MET A 509 2.56 16.50 8.37
C MET A 509 1.50 17.57 8.54
N SER A 510 1.82 18.59 9.36
CA SER A 510 1.02 19.82 9.43
C SER A 510 0.96 20.56 8.09
N SER A 511 -0.02 21.44 7.94
CA SER A 511 -0.15 22.32 6.76
C SER A 511 0.23 23.76 7.09
N ASP A 512 0.56 24.56 6.07
CA ASP A 512 0.71 26.02 6.24
C ASP A 512 0.22 26.82 5.03
N GLU A 513 0.51 28.12 5.01
CA GLU A 513 0.09 29.03 3.94
C GLU A 513 0.76 28.75 2.58
N VAL A 514 1.83 27.95 2.53
CA VAL A 514 2.62 27.65 1.33
C VAL A 514 2.41 26.19 0.91
N VAL A 515 2.59 25.25 1.84
CA VAL A 515 2.43 23.81 1.64
C VAL A 515 1.09 23.38 2.23
N THR A 516 0.13 23.08 1.35
CA THR A 516 -1.24 22.78 1.77
C THR A 516 -1.44 21.35 2.23
N LYS A 517 -0.66 20.40 1.70
CA LYS A 517 -0.66 18.98 2.10
C LYS A 517 0.59 18.27 1.60
N LEU A 518 0.88 17.10 2.18
CA LEU A 518 1.88 16.19 1.65
C LEU A 518 1.28 15.39 0.49
N HIS A 519 1.95 15.36 -0.66
CA HIS A 519 1.55 14.55 -1.81
C HIS A 519 2.73 13.78 -2.43
N ASN A 520 3.77 13.54 -1.64
CA ASN A 520 4.99 12.89 -2.09
C ASN A 520 4.92 11.36 -1.92
N LYS A 521 5.79 10.66 -2.66
CA LYS A 521 6.00 9.21 -2.61
C LYS A 521 7.50 8.93 -2.71
N GLY A 522 8.24 9.47 -1.74
CA GLY A 522 9.68 9.50 -1.77
C GLY A 522 10.30 8.85 -0.54
N VAL A 523 11.52 8.32 -0.72
CA VAL A 523 12.37 7.84 0.35
C VAL A 523 13.79 8.33 0.13
N ILE A 524 14.48 8.64 1.23
CA ILE A 524 15.91 8.94 1.25
C ILE A 524 16.59 7.90 2.13
N VAL A 525 17.64 7.26 1.64
CA VAL A 525 18.43 6.27 2.39
C VAL A 525 19.85 6.79 2.55
N ASP A 526 20.31 6.84 3.81
CA ASP A 526 21.66 7.24 4.24
C ASP A 526 22.14 8.61 3.74
N GLY A 527 21.21 9.48 3.33
CA GLY A 527 21.51 10.77 2.71
C GLY A 527 22.19 10.65 1.34
N GLU A 528 22.25 9.45 0.75
CA GLU A 528 22.92 9.15 -0.52
C GLU A 528 21.93 8.79 -1.63
N HIS A 529 20.95 7.94 -1.32
CA HIS A 529 19.95 7.48 -2.28
C HIS A 529 18.64 8.26 -2.10
N VAL A 530 18.05 8.75 -3.19
CA VAL A 530 16.72 9.36 -3.16
C VAL A 530 15.81 8.74 -4.22
N LEU A 531 14.63 8.29 -3.81
CA LEU A 531 13.55 7.89 -4.70
C LEU A 531 12.63 9.10 -4.97
N VAL A 532 12.46 9.43 -6.24
CA VAL A 532 11.41 10.32 -6.72
C VAL A 532 10.44 9.49 -7.56
N SER A 533 9.18 9.37 -7.15
CA SER A 533 8.25 8.45 -7.80
C SER A 533 6.79 8.89 -7.74
N SER A 534 5.96 8.25 -8.57
CA SER A 534 4.50 8.30 -8.47
C SER A 534 3.90 7.19 -7.59
N ILE A 535 4.74 6.25 -7.12
CA ILE A 535 4.33 4.96 -6.52
C ILE A 535 3.81 5.18 -5.10
N ASN A 536 2.49 5.12 -4.89
CA ASN A 536 1.97 5.04 -3.51
C ASN A 536 2.39 3.72 -2.86
N TRP A 537 2.51 3.70 -1.53
CA TRP A 537 2.93 2.50 -0.80
C TRP A 537 1.72 1.69 -0.34
N GLY A 538 0.83 1.45 -1.30
CA GLY A 538 -0.39 0.64 -1.19
C GLY A 538 -0.39 -0.51 -2.19
N ASP A 539 -1.32 -1.44 -2.01
CA ASP A 539 -1.37 -2.65 -2.82
C ASP A 539 -1.58 -2.32 -4.31
N SER A 540 -2.57 -1.50 -4.64
CA SER A 540 -2.96 -1.21 -6.01
C SER A 540 -1.82 -0.55 -6.79
N ALA A 541 -1.13 0.43 -6.21
CA ALA A 541 0.03 1.07 -6.82
C ALA A 541 1.13 0.06 -7.20
N LEU A 542 1.40 -0.90 -6.32
CA LEU A 542 2.51 -1.83 -6.48
C LEU A 542 2.14 -3.05 -7.35
N VAL A 543 0.91 -3.57 -7.23
CA VAL A 543 0.45 -4.82 -7.91
C VAL A 543 -0.39 -4.59 -9.17
N ARG A 544 -1.01 -3.43 -9.33
CA ARG A 544 -2.08 -3.22 -10.31
C ARG A 544 -1.90 -1.98 -11.18
N ASN A 545 -1.22 -0.95 -10.70
CA ASN A 545 -1.06 0.30 -11.45
C ASN A 545 0.20 0.29 -12.29
N ARG A 546 0.15 1.06 -13.38
CA ARG A 546 1.35 1.41 -14.13
C ARG A 546 2.00 2.63 -13.48
N GLU A 547 3.06 2.40 -12.72
CA GLU A 547 3.79 3.43 -11.98
C GLU A 547 5.24 3.54 -12.45
N MET A 548 5.87 4.69 -12.18
CA MET A 548 7.32 4.84 -12.37
C MET A 548 7.98 5.63 -11.24
N GLY A 549 9.22 5.26 -10.94
CA GLY A 549 10.08 5.96 -10.00
C GLY A 549 11.54 5.92 -10.44
N LEU A 550 12.33 6.86 -9.92
CA LEU A 550 13.76 6.91 -10.16
C LEU A 550 14.49 7.01 -8.83
N VAL A 551 15.31 6.00 -8.53
CA VAL A 551 16.29 6.09 -7.43
C VAL A 551 17.56 6.70 -7.99
N LEU A 552 18.01 7.78 -7.37
CA LEU A 552 19.25 8.48 -7.72
C LEU A 552 20.22 8.37 -6.55
N SER A 553 21.39 7.80 -6.80
CA SER A 553 22.48 7.67 -5.81
C SER A 553 23.49 8.80 -5.99
N SER A 554 23.38 9.82 -5.15
CA SER A 554 24.32 10.94 -5.07
C SER A 554 24.00 11.80 -3.84
N GLU A 555 24.94 11.92 -2.90
CA GLU A 555 24.81 12.78 -1.71
C GLU A 555 24.40 14.23 -2.06
N ALA A 556 24.92 14.76 -3.17
CA ALA A 556 24.64 16.13 -3.59
C ALA A 556 23.18 16.31 -4.04
N ILE A 557 22.60 15.29 -4.68
CA ILE A 557 21.21 15.30 -5.15
C ILE A 557 20.27 14.99 -3.98
N ALA A 558 20.52 13.89 -3.26
CA ALA A 558 19.75 13.48 -2.09
C ALA A 558 19.68 14.59 -1.02
N GLY A 559 20.78 15.32 -0.81
CA GLY A 559 20.84 16.44 0.13
C GLY A 559 19.83 17.56 -0.15
N VAL A 560 19.38 17.77 -1.39
CA VAL A 560 18.34 18.77 -1.70
C VAL A 560 16.99 18.34 -1.14
N TYR A 561 16.60 17.09 -1.40
CA TYR A 561 15.35 16.52 -0.89
C TYR A 561 15.40 16.32 0.62
N MET A 562 16.55 15.96 1.19
CA MET A 562 16.74 15.80 2.62
C MET A 562 16.52 17.10 3.39
N ASN A 563 16.99 18.24 2.86
CA ASN A 563 16.72 19.54 3.48
C ASN A 563 15.22 19.86 3.47
N SER A 564 14.53 19.64 2.35
CA SER A 564 13.07 19.80 2.27
C SER A 564 12.35 18.87 3.25
N TRP A 565 12.81 17.63 3.36
CA TRP A 565 12.23 16.64 4.28
C TRP A 565 12.32 17.13 5.74
N TYR A 566 13.46 17.69 6.16
CA TYR A 566 13.60 18.24 7.51
C TYR A 566 12.81 19.53 7.75
N GLU A 567 12.56 20.33 6.71
CA GLU A 567 11.61 21.45 6.80
C GLU A 567 10.20 20.94 7.08
N ASP A 568 9.78 19.91 6.35
CA ASP A 568 8.46 19.29 6.52
C ASP A 568 8.34 18.50 7.83
N TRP A 569 9.43 17.89 8.32
CA TRP A 569 9.48 17.22 9.63
C TRP A 569 9.27 18.17 10.80
N HIS A 570 9.76 19.41 10.69
CA HIS A 570 9.62 20.44 11.74
C HIS A 570 8.44 21.38 11.50
N ARG A 571 7.60 21.10 10.50
CA ARG A 571 6.38 21.85 10.25
C ARG A 571 5.39 21.59 11.38
N LEU A 572 4.76 22.67 11.84
CA LEU A 572 3.80 22.65 12.95
C LEU A 572 2.63 23.56 12.61
N ASP A 573 1.44 23.16 13.04
CA ASP A 573 0.25 24.00 13.08
C ASP A 573 -0.48 23.81 14.42
N ASN A 574 -1.53 24.60 14.66
CA ASN A 574 -2.22 24.62 15.95
C ASN A 574 -3.37 23.59 16.03
N ALA A 575 -3.36 22.56 15.17
CA ALA A 575 -4.45 21.59 15.03
C ALA A 575 -3.98 20.15 14.87
N THR A 576 -2.77 19.93 14.35
CA THR A 576 -2.18 18.60 14.20
C THR A 576 -1.86 18.02 15.58
N ASP A 577 -2.26 16.77 15.76
CA ASP A 577 -2.02 15.93 16.93
C ASP A 577 -1.65 14.54 16.37
N THR A 578 -0.35 14.26 16.32
CA THR A 578 0.22 13.11 15.62
C THR A 578 -0.07 11.80 16.35
N ASP A 579 0.01 11.78 17.69
CA ASP A 579 -0.15 10.57 18.49
C ASP A 579 -1.54 10.43 19.12
N GLN A 580 -2.43 11.39 18.86
CA GLN A 580 -3.84 11.41 19.25
C GLN A 580 -4.07 11.42 20.77
N ASP A 581 -3.17 12.05 21.51
CA ASP A 581 -3.29 12.20 22.96
C ASP A 581 -4.06 13.46 23.40
N ARG A 582 -4.44 14.32 22.44
CA ARG A 582 -5.15 15.62 22.60
C ARG A 582 -4.24 16.81 22.86
N LEU A 583 -2.94 16.62 22.96
CA LEU A 583 -1.94 17.67 22.89
C LEU A 583 -1.64 17.92 21.41
N THR A 584 -1.49 19.19 21.05
CA THR A 584 -1.14 19.55 19.68
C THR A 584 0.38 19.50 19.51
N ASP A 585 0.86 18.99 18.37
CA ASP A 585 2.30 18.86 18.08
C ASP A 585 3.05 20.19 18.33
N ALA A 586 2.40 21.32 17.99
CA ALA A 586 2.98 22.65 18.19
C ALA A 586 3.18 23.00 19.66
N TRP A 587 2.19 22.67 20.51
CA TRP A 587 2.24 22.94 21.93
C TRP A 587 3.23 22.03 22.63
N GLU A 588 3.26 20.74 22.28
CA GLU A 588 4.19 19.78 22.86
C GLU A 588 5.64 20.14 22.56
N VAL A 589 5.95 20.45 21.29
CA VAL A 589 7.29 20.87 20.89
C VAL A 589 7.71 22.17 21.60
N ALA A 590 6.78 23.10 21.82
CA ALA A 590 7.06 24.35 22.52
C ALA A 590 7.42 24.13 24.00
N HIS A 591 6.84 23.12 24.65
CA HIS A 591 7.04 22.82 26.07
C HIS A 591 7.95 21.61 26.32
N GLY A 592 8.52 21.01 25.27
CA GLY A 592 9.47 19.89 25.39
C GLY A 592 8.82 18.54 25.73
N LEU A 593 7.53 18.40 25.44
CA LEU A 593 6.75 17.15 25.49
C LEU A 593 6.92 16.35 24.18
N ASN A 594 6.25 15.20 24.06
CA ASN A 594 6.53 14.21 23.02
C ASN A 594 5.40 14.06 21.99
N ARG A 595 5.46 14.90 20.94
CA ARG A 595 4.53 14.86 19.79
C ARG A 595 4.43 13.56 18.99
N THR A 596 5.15 12.50 19.37
CA THR A 596 5.13 11.23 18.66
C THR A 596 4.65 10.08 19.51
N GLN A 597 4.61 10.20 20.84
CA GLN A 597 4.28 9.07 21.71
C GLN A 597 3.36 9.49 22.83
N ARG A 598 2.15 8.94 22.81
CA ARG A 598 1.17 9.14 23.87
C ARG A 598 1.42 8.24 25.07
N SER A 599 2.01 7.06 24.86
CA SER A 599 2.16 6.08 25.94
C SER A 599 3.19 6.50 26.99
N VAL A 600 2.80 6.35 28.26
CA VAL A 600 3.67 6.61 29.40
C VAL A 600 4.27 5.31 29.96
N VAL A 601 5.56 5.34 30.30
CA VAL A 601 6.24 4.20 30.93
C VAL A 601 5.63 3.87 32.30
N GLY A 602 5.03 2.68 32.41
CA GLY A 602 4.61 2.10 33.68
C GLY A 602 3.12 2.20 33.99
N ASP A 603 2.35 2.87 33.13
CA ASP A 603 0.89 2.90 33.20
C ASP A 603 0.28 2.74 31.81
N ALA A 604 -0.55 1.72 31.62
CA ALA A 604 -1.18 1.42 30.34
C ALA A 604 -2.52 2.16 30.15
N LEU A 605 -2.99 2.89 31.16
CA LEU A 605 -4.25 3.63 31.15
C LEU A 605 -4.05 5.14 31.12
N MET A 606 -2.80 5.62 31.16
CA MET A 606 -2.47 7.04 31.13
C MET A 606 -1.70 7.39 29.86
N ASP A 607 -2.09 8.52 29.26
CA ASP A 607 -1.36 9.19 28.18
C ASP A 607 -0.66 10.46 28.71
N GLU A 608 0.20 11.06 27.88
CA GLU A 608 0.97 12.27 28.25
C GLU A 608 0.04 13.45 28.60
N SER A 609 -1.10 13.58 27.92
CA SER A 609 -2.13 14.60 28.21
C SER A 609 -2.68 14.58 29.65
N MET A 610 -2.74 13.40 30.29
CA MET A 610 -3.24 13.21 31.66
C MET A 610 -2.15 13.40 32.74
N MET A 611 -0.91 13.62 32.34
CA MET A 611 0.19 13.82 33.29
C MET A 611 0.14 15.23 33.87
N ASP A 612 0.59 15.33 35.12
CA ASP A 612 0.83 16.57 35.85
C ASP A 612 2.35 16.67 36.04
N SER A 613 3.01 17.33 35.09
CA SER A 613 4.46 17.24 34.90
C SER A 613 5.23 18.03 35.96
N ASP A 614 4.65 19.11 36.51
CA ASP A 614 5.23 19.96 37.54
C ASP A 614 4.62 19.78 38.95
N GLN A 615 3.58 18.95 39.07
CA GLN A 615 2.90 18.54 40.31
C GLN A 615 2.13 19.65 41.01
N ASP A 616 1.49 20.52 40.24
CA ASP A 616 0.65 21.60 40.74
C ASP A 616 -0.84 21.22 40.86
N GLY A 617 -1.25 20.12 40.21
CA GLY A 617 -2.63 19.61 40.20
C GLY A 617 -3.40 19.83 38.90
N LEU A 618 -2.81 20.49 37.90
CA LEU A 618 -3.32 20.54 36.53
C LEU A 618 -2.67 19.44 35.67
N SER A 619 -3.44 18.93 34.70
CA SER A 619 -2.86 18.04 33.69
C SER A 619 -2.34 18.85 32.51
N ASN A 620 -1.37 18.30 31.78
CA ASN A 620 -0.81 18.89 30.56
C ASN A 620 -1.93 19.35 29.60
N PHE A 621 -3.00 18.56 29.43
CA PHE A 621 -4.15 18.95 28.61
C PHE A 621 -4.91 20.18 29.15
N ALA A 622 -5.10 20.28 30.47
CA ALA A 622 -5.74 21.43 31.10
C ALA A 622 -4.89 22.70 30.91
N GLU A 623 -3.58 22.56 30.99
CA GLU A 623 -2.64 23.66 30.77
C GLU A 623 -2.64 24.10 29.32
N GLN A 624 -2.67 23.18 28.35
CA GLN A 624 -2.85 23.54 26.94
C GLN A 624 -4.17 24.29 26.71
N LEU A 625 -5.26 23.81 27.33
CA LEU A 625 -6.59 24.41 27.18
C LEU A 625 -6.67 25.84 27.74
N HIS A 626 -5.94 26.10 28.83
CA HIS A 626 -5.96 27.38 29.51
C HIS A 626 -4.76 28.27 29.21
N GLY A 627 -3.72 27.76 28.54
CA GLY A 627 -2.50 28.49 28.16
C GLY A 627 -1.41 28.58 29.22
N GLY A 628 -1.37 27.63 30.16
CA GLY A 628 -0.28 27.43 31.13
C GLY A 628 0.96 26.75 30.53
N ASP A 629 2.02 26.64 31.32
CA ASP A 629 3.26 25.91 30.99
C ASP A 629 3.37 24.62 31.81
N PRO A 630 3.30 23.42 31.19
CA PRO A 630 3.29 22.12 31.87
C PRO A 630 4.52 21.80 32.70
N ASN A 631 5.57 22.61 32.58
CA ASN A 631 6.77 22.42 33.37
C ASN A 631 6.95 23.50 34.45
N ASN A 632 5.93 24.30 34.73
CA ASN A 632 6.00 25.42 35.65
C ASN A 632 4.69 25.70 36.40
N ALA A 633 4.66 25.24 37.66
CA ALA A 633 3.51 25.31 38.58
C ALA A 633 2.99 26.72 38.95
N ASP A 634 3.56 27.76 38.37
CA ASP A 634 3.25 29.19 38.54
C ASP A 634 3.73 29.89 37.25
N THR A 635 2.90 29.82 36.21
CA THR A 635 3.25 30.19 34.82
C THR A 635 3.68 31.64 34.70
N ASP A 636 3.01 32.57 35.39
CA ASP A 636 3.31 34.00 35.32
C ASP A 636 4.30 34.48 36.41
N GLY A 637 4.57 33.64 37.40
CA GLY A 637 5.54 33.87 38.47
C GLY A 637 5.06 34.82 39.56
N ASP A 638 3.74 35.02 39.71
CA ASP A 638 3.15 35.95 40.66
C ASP A 638 3.03 35.38 42.08
N CYS A 639 3.24 34.06 42.25
CA CYS A 639 3.16 33.22 43.44
C CYS A 639 1.88 32.40 43.66
N ILE A 640 0.82 32.60 42.87
CA ILE A 640 -0.35 31.73 42.86
C ILE A 640 -0.04 30.54 41.92
N THR A 641 -0.49 29.33 42.27
CA THR A 641 -0.28 28.15 41.42
C THR A 641 -1.37 28.04 40.35
N ASP A 642 -1.04 27.52 39.18
CA ASP A 642 -1.92 27.51 38.01
C ASP A 642 -3.25 26.79 38.32
N ASP A 643 -3.23 25.71 39.09
CA ASP A 643 -4.44 24.99 39.56
C ASP A 643 -5.43 25.91 40.31
N LEU A 644 -4.92 26.76 41.19
CA LEU A 644 -5.69 27.73 41.97
C LEU A 644 -6.20 28.87 41.08
N GLU A 645 -5.41 29.32 40.14
CA GLU A 645 -5.77 30.38 39.19
C GLU A 645 -6.91 29.96 38.27
N VAL A 646 -6.85 28.74 37.71
CA VAL A 646 -7.95 28.17 36.92
C VAL A 646 -9.21 28.03 37.77
N ALA A 647 -9.08 27.52 39.00
CA ALA A 647 -10.21 27.38 39.92
C ALA A 647 -10.85 28.75 40.27
N TRP A 648 -10.03 29.78 40.47
CA TRP A 648 -10.47 31.15 40.71
C TRP A 648 -11.18 31.75 39.48
N ALA A 649 -10.60 31.61 38.29
CA ALA A 649 -11.22 32.07 37.05
C ALA A 649 -12.61 31.45 36.84
N LEU A 650 -12.72 30.12 36.98
CA LEU A 650 -14.01 29.41 36.89
C LEU A 650 -15.03 29.89 37.93
N ALA A 651 -14.58 30.25 39.12
CA ALA A 651 -15.44 30.78 40.16
C ALA A 651 -16.00 32.16 39.87
N THR A 652 -15.18 33.06 39.32
CA THR A 652 -15.61 34.41 38.96
C THR A 652 -16.66 34.36 37.85
N ALA A 653 -16.49 33.48 36.86
CA ALA A 653 -17.47 33.25 35.80
C ALA A 653 -18.85 32.80 36.32
N LEU A 654 -18.89 32.07 37.44
CA LEU A 654 -20.13 31.61 38.08
C LEU A 654 -20.75 32.65 39.04
N ASN A 655 -20.07 33.77 39.30
CA ASN A 655 -20.52 34.80 40.23
C ASN A 655 -20.72 36.15 39.54
N ALA A 656 -21.97 36.47 39.20
CA ALA A 656 -22.36 37.74 38.57
C ALA A 656 -22.06 39.02 39.40
N SER A 657 -21.54 38.88 40.62
CA SER A 657 -21.13 40.00 41.49
C SER A 657 -19.62 40.28 41.43
N MET A 658 -18.84 39.45 40.74
CA MET A 658 -17.41 39.64 40.49
C MET A 658 -17.18 39.94 39.01
N ASP A 659 -16.10 40.65 38.70
CA ASP A 659 -15.66 40.79 37.31
C ASP A 659 -15.11 39.43 36.85
N ASP A 660 -15.50 39.04 35.63
CA ASP A 660 -15.19 37.73 35.05
C ASP A 660 -13.73 37.69 34.61
N VAL A 661 -12.99 36.68 35.07
CA VAL A 661 -11.58 36.47 34.75
C VAL A 661 -11.46 35.26 33.84
N GLU A 662 -10.85 35.44 32.67
CA GLU A 662 -10.57 34.31 31.77
C GLU A 662 -9.43 33.45 32.34
N PRO A 663 -9.50 32.11 32.32
CA PRO A 663 -8.44 31.23 32.81
C PRO A 663 -7.07 31.54 32.22
N LEU A 664 -7.00 31.85 30.92
CA LEU A 664 -5.77 32.29 30.27
C LEU A 664 -5.20 33.57 30.86
N ALA A 665 -6.05 34.52 31.24
CA ALA A 665 -5.59 35.76 31.84
C ALA A 665 -5.05 35.52 33.24
N ALA A 666 -5.68 34.65 34.02
CA ALA A 666 -5.19 34.25 35.34
C ALA A 666 -3.78 33.64 35.22
N LEU A 667 -3.64 32.59 34.39
CA LEU A 667 -2.39 31.86 34.22
C LEU A 667 -1.20 32.65 33.66
N THR A 668 -1.46 33.75 32.94
CA THR A 668 -0.39 34.42 32.15
C THR A 668 -0.19 35.88 32.51
N GLN A 669 -0.99 36.44 33.43
CA GLN A 669 -0.94 37.85 33.79
C GLN A 669 -1.14 38.08 35.28
N TRP A 670 -0.15 38.76 35.87
CA TRP A 670 -0.15 39.24 37.25
C TRP A 670 -1.34 40.14 37.69
N ASP A 671 -2.18 40.59 36.77
CA ASP A 671 -3.38 41.46 36.95
C ASP A 671 -4.43 41.00 35.92
N ALA A 672 -5.04 39.86 36.19
CA ALA A 672 -5.93 39.13 35.31
C ALA A 672 -7.31 39.79 35.18
N ASP A 673 -7.79 40.47 36.22
CA ASP A 673 -9.06 41.23 36.22
C ASP A 673 -8.92 42.67 35.66
N LEU A 674 -7.68 43.11 35.40
CA LEU A 674 -7.32 44.41 34.85
C LEU A 674 -7.79 45.59 35.71
N ASP A 675 -7.91 45.41 37.03
CA ASP A 675 -8.25 46.48 37.97
C ASP A 675 -7.08 47.45 38.24
N GLY A 676 -5.86 47.06 37.80
CA GLY A 676 -4.63 47.82 37.93
C GLY A 676 -3.81 47.48 39.19
N THR A 677 -4.15 46.39 39.87
CA THR A 677 -3.49 45.85 41.07
C THR A 677 -3.05 44.42 40.80
N ASN A 678 -1.99 43.98 41.48
CA ASN A 678 -1.53 42.61 41.33
C ASN A 678 -2.44 41.65 42.11
N ASP A 679 -2.89 40.57 41.48
CA ASP A 679 -3.82 39.61 42.07
C ASP A 679 -3.23 38.93 43.30
N SER A 680 -1.98 38.45 43.24
CA SER A 680 -1.30 37.86 44.39
C SER A 680 -1.02 38.86 45.53
N GLU A 681 -0.89 40.16 45.26
CA GLU A 681 -0.80 41.19 46.31
C GLU A 681 -2.14 41.41 47.05
N VAL A 682 -3.27 41.23 46.34
CA VAL A 682 -4.63 41.46 46.87
C VAL A 682 -5.19 40.20 47.52
N LEU A 683 -5.09 39.07 46.82
CA LEU A 683 -5.65 37.77 47.17
C LEU A 683 -4.65 36.91 47.94
N GLY A 684 -3.35 37.16 47.83
CA GLY A 684 -2.32 36.29 48.42
C GLY A 684 -2.07 35.03 47.60
N CYS A 685 -0.91 34.40 47.79
CA CYS A 685 -0.50 33.18 47.06
C CYS A 685 -1.42 31.95 47.29
N ASP A 686 -2.29 31.99 48.30
CA ASP A 686 -3.29 30.95 48.59
C ASP A 686 -4.73 31.41 48.27
N LEU A 687 -4.85 32.50 47.50
CA LEU A 687 -6.07 33.24 47.25
C LEU A 687 -6.83 33.65 48.54
N ALA A 688 -6.16 33.67 49.70
CA ALA A 688 -6.67 34.07 51.02
C ALA A 688 -8.06 33.52 51.38
N GLY A 689 -8.47 32.40 50.79
CA GLY A 689 -9.79 31.83 50.92
C GLY A 689 -10.91 32.67 50.31
N VAL A 690 -10.75 33.16 49.07
CA VAL A 690 -11.88 33.61 48.22
C VAL A 690 -13.05 32.65 48.44
N ASP A 691 -14.14 33.15 49.00
CA ASP A 691 -15.31 32.33 49.34
C ASP A 691 -16.03 32.00 48.04
N ILE A 692 -15.63 30.87 47.44
CA ILE A 692 -16.16 30.31 46.20
C ILE A 692 -17.55 29.71 46.44
N GLN A 693 -18.45 30.48 47.07
CA GLN A 693 -19.84 30.08 47.21
C GLN A 693 -20.59 30.66 46.01
N PRO A 694 -21.20 29.82 45.14
CA PRO A 694 -22.13 30.33 44.15
C PRO A 694 -23.20 31.13 44.88
N VAL A 695 -23.34 32.40 44.52
CA VAL A 695 -24.32 33.28 45.16
C VAL A 695 -25.69 32.78 44.74
N ASP A 696 -26.35 32.09 45.67
CA ASP A 696 -27.77 31.75 45.58
C ASP A 696 -28.56 33.07 45.64
N ASP A 697 -28.77 33.72 44.49
CA ASP A 697 -29.60 34.91 44.40
C ASP A 697 -31.04 34.51 44.67
N THR A 698 -31.40 34.57 45.96
CA THR A 698 -32.74 34.34 46.47
C THR A 698 -33.69 35.44 45.98
N GLY A 699 -34.13 35.28 44.74
CA GLY A 699 -34.96 36.23 44.02
C GLY A 699 -35.99 35.62 43.07
N GLY A 700 -36.30 34.31 43.16
CA GLY A 700 -37.35 33.73 42.32
C GLY A 700 -37.63 32.27 42.66
N THR A 701 -38.89 31.93 42.89
CA THR A 701 -39.34 30.55 43.17
C THR A 701 -39.01 29.61 42.01
N GLY A 702 -37.93 28.85 42.15
CA GLY A 702 -37.56 27.73 41.29
C GLY A 702 -36.38 27.00 41.91
N THR A 703 -36.64 25.86 42.55
CA THR A 703 -35.63 24.99 43.15
C THR A 703 -34.61 24.57 42.09
N ILE A 704 -33.36 25.04 42.17
CA ILE A 704 -32.23 24.44 41.47
C ILE A 704 -31.60 23.47 42.46
N VAL A 705 -31.63 22.18 42.12
CA VAL A 705 -30.98 21.11 42.88
C VAL A 705 -29.51 21.17 42.49
N VAL A 706 -28.63 21.50 43.43
CA VAL A 706 -27.20 21.24 43.28
C VAL A 706 -27.06 19.74 43.41
N ASP A 707 -26.69 19.08 42.32
CA ASP A 707 -26.49 17.66 42.29
C ASP A 707 -25.10 17.37 42.87
N THR A 708 -25.06 16.95 44.14
CA THR A 708 -23.82 16.53 44.81
C THR A 708 -23.44 15.13 44.33
N ASP A 709 -22.18 14.71 44.44
CA ASP A 709 -21.76 13.30 44.45
C ASP A 709 -21.59 12.92 45.94
N LEU A 710 -22.26 11.87 46.42
CA LEU A 710 -22.31 11.55 47.87
C LEU A 710 -21.32 10.46 48.28
N ASP A 711 -20.86 9.67 47.33
CA ASP A 711 -19.95 8.53 47.53
C ASP A 711 -18.62 8.68 46.79
N ASP A 712 -18.36 9.85 46.17
CA ASP A 712 -17.09 10.28 45.57
C ASP A 712 -16.57 9.27 44.52
N ASP A 713 -17.50 8.76 43.70
CA ASP A 713 -17.19 7.80 42.64
C ASP A 713 -17.08 8.45 41.24
N GLY A 714 -17.29 9.78 41.19
CA GLY A 714 -17.15 10.61 40.00
C GLY A 714 -18.47 10.89 39.29
N ILE A 715 -19.61 10.36 39.76
CA ILE A 715 -20.94 10.56 39.17
C ILE A 715 -21.87 11.30 40.15
N LEU A 716 -22.53 12.35 39.68
CA LEU A 716 -23.44 13.14 40.52
C LEU A 716 -24.73 12.33 40.86
N ASN A 717 -25.26 12.48 42.07
CA ASN A 717 -26.39 11.71 42.64
C ASN A 717 -27.66 11.64 41.78
N GLY A 718 -27.91 12.63 40.92
CA GLY A 718 -29.06 12.68 40.02
C GLY A 718 -28.87 11.83 38.76
N ALA A 719 -27.64 11.49 38.42
CA ALA A 719 -27.24 10.57 37.36
C ALA A 719 -26.75 9.21 37.89
N ASP A 720 -26.35 9.13 39.16
CA ASP A 720 -25.84 7.93 39.81
C ASP A 720 -26.95 6.94 40.18
N GLN A 721 -26.82 5.72 39.69
CA GLN A 721 -27.75 4.61 39.92
C GLN A 721 -27.32 3.71 41.10
N CYS A 722 -26.12 3.91 41.63
CA CYS A 722 -25.48 3.11 42.66
C CYS A 722 -24.89 3.97 43.80
N PRO A 723 -25.73 4.66 44.59
CA PRO A 723 -25.35 5.72 45.55
C PRO A 723 -24.62 5.29 46.84
N ASP A 724 -24.00 4.11 46.82
CA ASP A 724 -23.17 3.58 47.92
C ASP A 724 -21.95 2.84 47.34
N THR A 725 -21.41 3.28 46.21
CA THR A 725 -20.21 2.73 45.59
C THR A 725 -18.98 3.08 46.43
N PRO A 726 -18.15 2.08 46.83
CA PRO A 726 -16.98 2.36 47.63
C PRO A 726 -15.94 3.24 46.89
N VAL A 727 -15.54 4.36 47.51
CA VAL A 727 -14.49 5.28 47.03
C VAL A 727 -13.26 4.52 46.51
N GLY A 728 -12.84 4.82 45.26
CA GLY A 728 -11.65 4.27 44.61
C GLY A 728 -11.86 2.94 43.85
N VAL A 729 -13.11 2.53 43.63
CA VAL A 729 -13.47 1.37 42.80
C VAL A 729 -13.92 1.86 41.41
N ALA A 730 -13.48 1.18 40.34
CA ALA A 730 -13.87 1.55 38.98
C ALA A 730 -15.38 1.38 38.74
N THR A 731 -16.02 2.45 38.26
CA THR A 731 -17.44 2.57 37.95
C THR A 731 -17.69 2.62 36.44
N ASP A 732 -18.93 2.35 36.01
CA ASP A 732 -19.38 2.73 34.66
C ASP A 732 -19.92 4.17 34.64
N ALA A 733 -20.43 4.60 33.49
CA ALA A 733 -21.04 5.92 33.31
C ALA A 733 -22.29 6.15 34.18
N GLU A 734 -22.79 5.13 34.88
CA GLU A 734 -23.96 5.15 35.75
C GLU A 734 -23.62 5.05 37.25
N GLY A 735 -22.33 5.09 37.63
CA GLY A 735 -21.87 5.07 39.03
C GLY A 735 -21.81 3.66 39.64
N CYS A 736 -21.97 2.59 38.86
CA CYS A 736 -22.07 1.25 39.40
C CYS A 736 -20.74 0.46 39.32
N SER A 737 -20.30 -0.13 40.43
CA SER A 737 -19.21 -1.11 40.39
C SER A 737 -19.63 -2.43 39.74
N SER A 738 -18.65 -3.24 39.31
CA SER A 738 -18.89 -4.57 38.74
C SER A 738 -19.70 -5.50 39.66
N GLU A 739 -19.54 -5.35 40.98
CA GLU A 739 -20.24 -6.18 41.98
C GLU A 739 -21.69 -5.71 42.20
N GLN A 740 -21.93 -4.39 42.21
CA GLN A 740 -23.28 -3.82 42.29
C GLN A 740 -24.11 -4.13 41.02
N ARG A 741 -23.49 -4.05 39.84
CA ARG A 741 -24.12 -4.49 38.57
C ARG A 741 -24.53 -5.95 38.59
N ALA A 742 -23.66 -6.83 39.10
CA ALA A 742 -23.96 -8.27 39.19
C ALA A 742 -25.14 -8.57 40.15
N ALA A 743 -25.32 -7.75 41.19
CA ALA A 743 -26.45 -7.86 42.11
C ALA A 743 -27.77 -7.36 41.51
N LEU A 744 -27.75 -6.32 40.68
CA LEU A 744 -28.93 -5.76 39.99
C LEU A 744 -29.52 -6.70 38.94
N VAL A 745 -28.70 -7.59 38.37
CA VAL A 745 -29.13 -8.63 37.42
C VAL A 745 -29.81 -9.84 38.12
N GLY A 746 -29.74 -9.91 39.45
CA GLY A 746 -30.15 -11.09 40.24
C GLY A 746 -31.66 -11.26 40.53
N ASP A 747 -32.52 -10.27 40.25
CA ASP A 747 -33.93 -10.29 40.72
C ASP A 747 -34.98 -10.61 39.63
N SER A 748 -34.56 -11.09 38.45
CA SER A 748 -35.49 -11.53 37.39
C SER A 748 -35.36 -13.01 37.04
N THR A 749 -35.33 -13.88 38.05
CA THR A 749 -35.42 -15.34 37.83
C THR A 749 -36.69 -15.94 38.43
N GLU A 750 -37.78 -15.95 37.64
CA GLU A 750 -38.76 -17.04 37.71
C GLU A 750 -38.86 -17.79 36.38
N SER A 751 -38.35 -19.02 36.41
CA SER A 751 -38.74 -20.17 35.55
C SER A 751 -38.35 -20.16 34.07
N SER A 752 -37.29 -20.89 33.72
CA SER A 752 -37.43 -22.25 33.17
C SER A 752 -36.07 -22.86 32.84
N ALA A 753 -35.88 -24.09 33.28
CA ALA A 753 -34.73 -24.92 32.96
C ALA A 753 -34.88 -25.53 31.55
N GLY A 754 -33.75 -25.70 30.84
CA GLY A 754 -33.56 -26.80 29.88
C GLY A 754 -32.94 -26.41 28.54
N ASP A 755 -31.72 -26.91 28.29
CA ASP A 755 -31.09 -27.39 27.03
C ASP A 755 -31.23 -26.60 25.71
N SER A 756 -31.89 -25.45 25.71
CA SER A 756 -32.21 -24.69 24.49
C SER A 756 -31.34 -23.45 24.30
N ALA A 757 -30.65 -23.00 25.35
CA ALA A 757 -29.73 -21.85 25.27
C ALA A 757 -28.41 -22.19 24.56
N GLU A 758 -27.85 -23.39 24.76
CA GLU A 758 -26.61 -23.82 24.09
C GLU A 758 -26.81 -24.01 22.58
N SER A 759 -27.96 -24.58 22.17
CA SER A 759 -28.29 -24.72 20.75
C SER A 759 -28.58 -23.37 20.08
N PHE A 760 -29.15 -22.41 20.82
CA PHE A 760 -29.40 -21.06 20.31
C PHE A 760 -28.10 -20.24 20.19
N PHE A 761 -27.18 -20.34 21.17
CA PHE A 761 -25.85 -19.74 21.10
C PHE A 761 -24.97 -20.36 20.00
N LEU A 762 -25.03 -21.68 19.81
CA LEU A 762 -24.31 -22.35 18.73
C LEU A 762 -24.84 -21.94 17.34
N ILE A 763 -26.17 -21.82 17.18
CA ILE A 763 -26.78 -21.33 15.94
C ILE A 763 -26.42 -19.86 15.70
N LEU A 764 -26.39 -19.02 16.74
CA LEU A 764 -25.93 -17.63 16.65
C LEU A 764 -24.44 -17.53 16.30
N MET A 765 -23.59 -18.38 16.86
CA MET A 765 -22.16 -18.41 16.52
C MET A 765 -21.90 -18.92 15.10
N ILE A 766 -22.64 -19.93 14.64
CA ILE A 766 -22.55 -20.43 13.26
C ILE A 766 -23.12 -19.39 12.27
N LEU A 767 -24.23 -18.72 12.61
CA LEU A 767 -24.74 -17.61 11.80
C LEU A 767 -23.80 -16.40 11.82
N ALA A 768 -23.16 -16.10 12.95
CA ALA A 768 -22.14 -15.05 13.05
C ALA A 768 -20.86 -15.41 12.30
N LEU A 769 -20.45 -16.69 12.26
CA LEU A 769 -19.32 -17.20 11.47
C LEU A 769 -19.60 -17.23 9.96
N VAL A 770 -20.83 -17.56 9.55
CA VAL A 770 -21.26 -17.50 8.15
C VAL A 770 -21.47 -16.05 7.70
N LEU A 771 -21.98 -15.19 8.58
CA LEU A 771 -22.06 -13.75 8.35
C LEU A 771 -20.68 -13.10 8.40
N SER A 772 -19.72 -13.58 9.19
CA SER A 772 -18.37 -13.03 9.25
C SER A 772 -17.47 -13.56 8.13
N ALA A 773 -17.65 -14.79 7.63
CA ALA A 773 -16.97 -15.26 6.43
C ALA A 773 -17.58 -14.63 5.17
N GLY A 774 -18.91 -14.52 5.11
CA GLY A 774 -19.61 -13.79 4.05
C GLY A 774 -19.28 -12.29 4.08
N ALA A 775 -19.23 -11.67 5.26
CA ALA A 775 -18.76 -10.31 5.43
C ALA A 775 -17.26 -10.21 5.22
N TYR A 776 -16.41 -11.19 5.52
CA TYR A 776 -14.98 -11.12 5.25
C TYR A 776 -14.69 -11.14 3.74
N VAL A 777 -15.39 -11.97 2.97
CA VAL A 777 -15.28 -11.96 1.50
C VAL A 777 -15.91 -10.70 0.89
N ILE A 778 -17.06 -10.24 1.40
CA ILE A 778 -17.70 -9.01 0.93
C ILE A 778 -16.90 -7.77 1.36
N LEU A 779 -16.38 -7.71 2.58
CA LEU A 779 -15.56 -6.62 3.11
C LEU A 779 -14.19 -6.60 2.44
N ARG A 780 -13.57 -7.75 2.12
CA ARG A 780 -12.32 -7.78 1.37
C ARG A 780 -12.53 -7.35 -0.08
N GLY A 781 -13.60 -7.79 -0.74
CA GLY A 781 -13.96 -7.31 -2.08
C GLY A 781 -14.30 -5.81 -2.10
N MET A 782 -15.06 -5.34 -1.11
CA MET A 782 -15.32 -3.90 -0.90
C MET A 782 -14.06 -3.13 -0.48
N ARG A 783 -13.08 -3.76 0.16
CA ARG A 783 -11.81 -3.14 0.57
C ARG A 783 -10.90 -2.96 -0.63
N THR A 784 -10.76 -3.94 -1.53
CA THR A 784 -10.04 -3.77 -2.80
C THR A 784 -10.69 -2.72 -3.71
N GLU A 785 -12.04 -2.70 -3.78
CA GLU A 785 -12.75 -1.60 -4.45
C GLU A 785 -12.53 -0.26 -3.72
N SER A 786 -12.52 -0.25 -2.39
CA SER A 786 -12.26 0.94 -1.57
C SER A 786 -10.81 1.42 -1.66
N GLU A 787 -9.82 0.55 -1.86
CA GLU A 787 -8.39 0.87 -1.95
C GLU A 787 -8.09 1.53 -3.30
N ASN A 788 -8.59 0.97 -4.40
CA ASN A 788 -8.56 1.64 -5.71
C ASN A 788 -9.25 3.01 -5.67
N VAL A 789 -10.34 3.10 -4.92
CA VAL A 789 -11.06 4.35 -4.67
C VAL A 789 -10.25 5.28 -3.75
N LYS A 790 -9.53 4.79 -2.72
CA LYS A 790 -8.68 5.62 -1.84
C LYS A 790 -7.54 6.26 -2.62
N ASP A 791 -6.84 5.48 -3.45
CA ASP A 791 -5.81 5.97 -4.35
C ASP A 791 -6.33 7.14 -5.18
N ALA A 792 -7.47 6.96 -5.82
CA ALA A 792 -8.02 7.97 -6.70
C ALA A 792 -8.80 9.11 -6.01
N ILE A 793 -9.44 8.88 -4.86
CA ILE A 793 -10.09 9.91 -4.02
C ILE A 793 -9.02 10.83 -3.42
N SER A 794 -7.88 10.29 -3.00
CA SER A 794 -6.76 11.10 -2.52
C SER A 794 -6.28 12.12 -3.56
N GLU A 795 -6.45 11.78 -4.85
CA GLU A 795 -6.13 12.64 -5.99
C GLU A 795 -7.30 13.56 -6.43
N ALA A 796 -8.56 13.11 -6.35
CA ALA A 796 -9.78 13.80 -6.79
C ALA A 796 -10.45 14.71 -5.72
N ALA A 797 -10.30 14.44 -4.42
CA ALA A 797 -10.96 15.16 -3.32
C ALA A 797 -10.48 16.62 -3.14
N PHE A 798 -9.55 17.09 -3.96
CA PHE A 798 -9.08 18.47 -3.93
C PHE A 798 -10.14 19.51 -4.38
N ALA A 799 -11.26 19.09 -4.98
CA ALA A 799 -12.33 20.02 -5.34
C ALA A 799 -13.22 20.46 -4.16
N GLU A 800 -13.16 19.79 -3.00
CA GLU A 800 -14.19 19.95 -1.94
C GLU A 800 -13.69 20.38 -0.56
N VAL A 801 -12.41 20.69 -0.35
CA VAL A 801 -11.95 21.28 0.92
C VAL A 801 -12.19 22.80 0.93
N SER A 802 -13.47 23.16 0.86
CA SER A 802 -13.99 24.43 1.38
C SER A 802 -15.29 24.17 2.13
N GLY A 803 -15.17 23.63 3.34
CA GLY A 803 -16.18 23.76 4.39
C GLY A 803 -16.85 22.47 4.85
N GLY A 804 -16.59 22.08 6.10
CA GLY A 804 -17.46 21.20 6.87
C GLY A 804 -16.73 20.34 7.90
N THR A 805 -16.93 20.63 9.18
CA THR A 805 -16.47 19.85 10.35
C THR A 805 -17.20 18.51 10.45
N VAL A 806 -16.48 17.43 10.75
CA VAL A 806 -17.06 16.09 11.02
C VAL A 806 -16.91 15.73 12.50
N ASP A 807 -18.00 15.20 13.05
CA ASP A 807 -18.27 14.83 14.44
C ASP A 807 -17.89 13.35 14.68
N ASN A 808 -17.30 13.06 15.84
CA ASN A 808 -16.62 11.81 16.16
C ASN A 808 -17.30 11.12 17.35
N GLN A 809 -17.96 9.97 17.13
CA GLN A 809 -18.40 9.10 18.24
C GLN A 809 -18.26 7.60 17.91
N GLY A 810 -17.23 7.00 18.51
CA GLY A 810 -17.40 5.99 19.56
C GLY A 810 -17.54 4.53 19.17
N TRP A 811 -16.44 3.76 19.27
CA TRP A 811 -16.48 2.30 19.47
C TRP A 811 -15.29 1.85 20.33
N GLN A 812 -15.55 1.42 21.57
CA GLN A 812 -14.59 0.65 22.39
C GLN A 812 -14.84 -0.85 22.21
N GLN A 813 -13.76 -1.66 22.12
CA GLN A 813 -13.82 -3.10 22.33
C GLN A 813 -12.60 -3.65 23.11
N PRO A 814 -12.75 -4.80 23.80
CA PRO A 814 -11.91 -5.20 24.92
C PRO A 814 -10.76 -6.15 24.54
N VAL A 815 -9.67 -6.02 25.30
CA VAL A 815 -8.42 -6.79 25.23
C VAL A 815 -8.61 -8.26 25.63
N LEU A 816 -8.09 -9.20 24.82
CA LEU A 816 -7.95 -10.61 25.19
C LEU A 816 -6.48 -11.05 25.13
N ASN A 817 -6.01 -11.54 26.26
CA ASN A 817 -4.65 -11.96 26.56
C ASN A 817 -4.48 -13.44 26.20
N ALA A 818 -3.48 -13.82 25.37
CA ALA A 818 -3.27 -15.20 24.95
C ALA A 818 -1.87 -15.72 25.33
N SER A 819 -1.82 -16.65 26.28
CA SER A 819 -0.64 -17.49 26.56
C SER A 819 -0.82 -18.86 25.89
N VAL A 820 0.10 -19.27 25.00
CA VAL A 820 -0.01 -20.51 24.19
C VAL A 820 0.69 -21.70 24.88
N SER A 821 0.07 -22.88 24.85
CA SER A 821 0.65 -24.18 25.23
C SER A 821 0.56 -25.19 24.07
N GLY A 822 1.63 -25.97 23.81
CA GLY A 822 1.79 -26.87 22.65
C GLY A 822 0.85 -28.08 22.55
N ALA A 823 0.93 -28.82 21.42
CA ALA A 823 -0.07 -29.83 21.03
C ALA A 823 0.12 -31.16 21.76
N THR A 824 -1.00 -31.70 22.26
CA THR A 824 -1.01 -32.96 23.01
C THR A 824 -1.43 -34.15 22.14
N PRO A 825 -1.07 -35.39 22.51
CA PRO A 825 -1.52 -36.60 21.80
C PRO A 825 -3.05 -36.75 21.70
N GLU A 826 -3.80 -36.17 22.64
CA GLU A 826 -5.27 -36.14 22.60
C GLU A 826 -5.82 -35.19 21.53
N MET A 827 -5.10 -34.11 21.22
CA MET A 827 -5.45 -33.17 20.15
C MET A 827 -5.26 -33.81 18.78
N LEU A 828 -4.15 -34.52 18.58
CA LEU A 828 -3.85 -35.24 17.34
C LEU A 828 -4.83 -36.38 17.06
N ALA A 829 -5.39 -37.00 18.10
CA ALA A 829 -6.42 -38.03 17.92
C ALA A 829 -7.74 -37.48 17.33
N LYS A 830 -8.02 -36.18 17.46
CA LYS A 830 -9.23 -35.55 16.93
C LYS A 830 -9.12 -35.14 15.45
N VAL A 831 -7.91 -35.06 14.90
CA VAL A 831 -7.62 -34.70 13.50
C VAL A 831 -6.71 -35.77 12.84
N PRO A 832 -7.20 -37.02 12.67
CA PRO A 832 -6.37 -38.15 12.26
C PRO A 832 -5.88 -38.03 10.81
N GLY A 833 -4.69 -37.45 10.63
CA GLY A 833 -4.08 -37.17 9.33
C GLY A 833 -3.21 -35.91 9.35
N TRP A 834 -3.32 -35.09 10.39
CA TRP A 834 -2.51 -33.90 10.61
C TRP A 834 -1.29 -34.19 11.50
N THR A 835 -0.16 -33.50 11.24
CA THR A 835 1.07 -33.63 12.04
C THR A 835 0.99 -32.79 13.32
N ALA A 836 1.86 -33.11 14.30
CA ALA A 836 1.97 -32.38 15.56
C ALA A 836 2.31 -30.90 15.32
N GLU A 837 3.31 -30.63 14.46
CA GLU A 837 3.69 -29.25 14.10
C GLU A 837 2.54 -28.47 13.46
N MET A 838 1.73 -29.11 12.61
CA MET A 838 0.61 -28.45 11.95
C MET A 838 -0.47 -28.02 12.96
N VAL A 839 -0.79 -28.87 13.93
CA VAL A 839 -1.72 -28.51 15.01
C VAL A 839 -1.16 -27.39 15.88
N GLU A 840 0.13 -27.41 16.20
CA GLU A 840 0.78 -26.34 16.99
C GLU A 840 0.78 -24.99 16.28
N GLN A 841 1.02 -24.98 14.97
CA GLN A 841 1.02 -23.76 14.15
C GLN A 841 -0.35 -23.09 14.16
N TYR A 842 -1.43 -23.85 14.00
CA TYR A 842 -2.78 -23.28 14.06
C TYR A 842 -3.17 -22.81 15.46
N LEU A 843 -2.76 -23.50 16.53
CA LEU A 843 -3.00 -23.02 17.90
C LEU A 843 -2.24 -21.72 18.18
N ALA A 844 -1.03 -21.56 17.64
CA ALA A 844 -0.24 -20.33 17.73
C ALA A 844 -0.89 -19.16 16.96
N GLN A 845 -1.65 -19.47 15.91
CA GLN A 845 -2.49 -18.52 15.17
C GLN A 845 -3.85 -18.25 15.85
N GLY A 846 -4.02 -18.65 17.13
CA GLY A 846 -5.23 -18.36 17.92
C GLY A 846 -6.40 -19.32 17.69
N TRP A 847 -6.23 -20.39 16.91
CA TRP A 847 -7.30 -21.36 16.69
C TRP A 847 -7.52 -22.22 17.93
N THR A 848 -8.77 -22.44 18.29
CA THR A 848 -9.14 -23.43 19.31
C THR A 848 -9.13 -24.83 18.70
N MET A 849 -8.89 -25.85 19.55
CA MET A 849 -8.89 -27.23 19.08
C MET A 849 -10.24 -27.68 18.49
N ASP A 850 -11.35 -27.10 18.93
CA ASP A 850 -12.67 -27.44 18.39
C ASP A 850 -12.91 -26.79 17.00
N GLN A 851 -12.32 -25.62 16.73
CA GLN A 851 -12.26 -25.03 15.38
C GLN A 851 -11.44 -25.91 14.43
N LEU A 852 -10.28 -26.41 14.89
CA LEU A 852 -9.44 -27.29 14.08
C LEU A 852 -10.12 -28.61 13.71
N VAL A 853 -10.90 -29.20 14.63
CA VAL A 853 -11.65 -30.43 14.36
C VAL A 853 -12.78 -30.19 13.37
N THR A 854 -13.45 -29.05 13.47
CA THR A 854 -14.52 -28.66 12.54
C THR A 854 -13.95 -28.46 11.13
N TYR A 855 -12.87 -27.70 11.03
CA TYR A 855 -12.15 -27.49 9.78
C TYR A 855 -11.66 -28.81 9.16
N TYR A 856 -11.07 -29.70 9.97
CA TYR A 856 -10.69 -31.04 9.52
C TYR A 856 -11.88 -31.86 9.00
N GLN A 857 -13.06 -31.79 9.64
CA GLN A 857 -14.25 -32.50 9.16
C GLN A 857 -14.85 -31.90 7.88
N GLU A 858 -14.78 -30.57 7.71
CA GLU A 858 -15.19 -29.90 6.49
C GLU A 858 -14.29 -30.29 5.31
N GLN A 859 -12.98 -30.38 5.54
CA GLN A 859 -12.00 -30.89 4.57
C GLN A 859 -12.35 -32.32 4.15
N VAL A 860 -12.59 -33.23 5.11
CA VAL A 860 -13.02 -34.61 4.81
C VAL A 860 -14.35 -34.66 4.04
N ALA A 861 -15.29 -33.76 4.34
CA ALA A 861 -16.60 -33.70 3.69
C ALA A 861 -16.57 -33.08 2.27
N GLN A 862 -15.63 -32.16 1.99
CA GLN A 862 -15.39 -31.63 0.65
C GLN A 862 -14.74 -32.68 -0.26
N HIS A 863 -13.78 -33.45 0.25
CA HIS A 863 -13.20 -34.57 -0.49
C HIS A 863 -14.25 -35.63 -0.87
N THR A 864 -15.24 -35.88 -0.01
CA THR A 864 -16.30 -36.87 -0.30
C THR A 864 -17.30 -36.40 -1.38
N ARG A 865 -17.44 -35.08 -1.61
CA ARG A 865 -18.37 -34.51 -2.62
C ARG A 865 -17.76 -34.40 -4.02
N THR A 866 -16.44 -34.36 -4.13
CA THR A 866 -15.71 -34.16 -5.39
C THR A 866 -15.55 -35.46 -6.20
N GLU A 867 -15.85 -36.64 -5.60
CA GLU A 867 -15.86 -37.93 -6.31
C GLU A 867 -17.18 -38.20 -7.10
N GLN A 868 -18.14 -37.27 -7.13
CA GLN A 868 -19.45 -37.47 -7.78
C GLN A 868 -19.79 -36.52 -8.95
N HIS A 869 -18.84 -35.71 -9.44
CA HIS A 869 -19.04 -34.91 -10.65
C HIS A 869 -17.93 -35.07 -11.68
#